data_AF-A0A3B9BMK2-F1
#
_entry.id   AF-A0A3B9BMK2-F1
#
_cell.length_a   1.000
_cell.length_b   1.000
_cell.length_c   1.000
_cell.angle_alpha   90.00
_cell.angle_beta   90.00
_cell.angle_gamma   90.00
#
_symmetry.space_group_name_H-M   'P 1'
#
loop_
_entity.id
_entity.type
_entity.pdbx_description
1 polymer ?
#
loop_
_entity_poly.entity_id
_entity_poly.type
_entity_poly.pdbx_seq_one_letter_code
_entity_poly.pdbx_strand_id
1 'polypeptide(L)'
;MMAQYLSIKDQHKDYLLFYRMGDFYELFFDDAVQAAKALDIALTKRGKHLGDDIPMCGVPVHAAEGYLAKLQEKGFKVAVCEQTEDPAEAKKRGSKAVVQREVVRLVTGGTLTEDNLLDSRRHNYLAAIGATGPGARDWALAWCDISTGAFAVTALPAAHLSAELARLEPGELLLSEKLADRAALQPLIAEMPAAVTWLPASHFDSAAGERTLKRLFAVGALEGFGNFGRAELAACGAVIGYIELTQKGRLPMLRPPQRQPDGAIMAIDAATRRSLELTQTLAGERKGSLLAAIDRTVTGAGARMLGEWLAGPLNDSGQINRRQDVVQYFVNDPQLCDAIRRALRQCPDLERALARLSLGRGGPRDLLAVCTAMRQAAAIRDLLGTHPADLVGVPDILAELSADLGHQQPLIDALSHALKPEPPLLTRDGGFIAEGYHAALDEVRLLASESKRVISGLEARYREESGIERLRIRHNNVLGYFIETTASAGDRLMRPPLNETFIHRQTLANNVRFTTVALGELEREITQAGGKALAIELELWEALVATLSEQGPALQRMAQALAFLDVTAGLATLAASERYIRPQVDDSRAFHIVAGRHPVVEQALARDAAIFVANDCDLGADRADGMAGQWLWLVTGPNMAGEKKILRPKELSVDPSPHD
;
A
#
# COMPACT_ATOMS: atom_id res chain seq x y z
N MET A 1 26.15 -5.03 -24.36
CA MET A 1 24.87 -4.48 -23.87
C MET A 1 23.72 -5.40 -24.24
N MET A 2 23.35 -5.56 -25.53
CA MET A 2 22.28 -6.50 -25.93
C MET A 2 22.45 -7.93 -25.44
N ALA A 3 23.68 -8.47 -25.41
CA ALA A 3 23.93 -9.80 -24.84
C ALA A 3 23.56 -9.90 -23.34
N GLN A 4 23.81 -8.84 -22.56
CA GLN A 4 23.43 -8.77 -21.15
C GLN A 4 21.90 -8.64 -21.01
N TYR A 5 21.26 -7.81 -21.83
CA TYR A 5 19.79 -7.70 -21.87
C TYR A 5 19.13 -9.05 -22.18
N LEU A 6 19.56 -9.74 -23.23
CA LEU A 6 19.01 -11.05 -23.62
C LEU A 6 19.22 -12.10 -22.53
N SER A 7 20.39 -12.11 -21.88
CA SER A 7 20.65 -13.02 -20.76
C SER A 7 19.72 -12.78 -19.58
N ILE A 8 19.41 -11.53 -19.26
CA ILE A 8 18.49 -11.18 -18.15
C ILE A 8 17.04 -11.50 -18.55
N LYS A 9 16.67 -11.20 -19.80
CA LYS A 9 15.32 -11.49 -20.32
C LYS A 9 15.04 -13.00 -20.38
N ASP A 10 16.04 -13.82 -20.70
CA ASP A 10 15.89 -15.29 -20.72
C ASP A 10 15.55 -15.87 -19.34
N GLN A 11 15.98 -15.21 -18.25
CA GLN A 11 15.63 -15.58 -16.88
C GLN A 11 14.22 -15.09 -16.47
N HIS A 12 13.62 -14.18 -17.24
CA HIS A 12 12.38 -13.48 -16.91
C HIS A 12 11.42 -13.40 -18.12
N LYS A 13 11.19 -14.55 -18.78
CA LYS A 13 10.43 -14.63 -20.05
C LYS A 13 9.01 -14.06 -19.92
N ASP A 14 8.36 -14.33 -18.79
CA ASP A 14 6.98 -13.94 -18.51
C ASP A 14 6.82 -12.48 -18.04
N TYR A 15 7.91 -11.72 -17.97
CA TYR A 15 7.92 -10.35 -17.47
C TYR A 15 8.37 -9.38 -18.56
N LEU A 16 7.70 -8.24 -18.68
CA LEU A 16 8.27 -7.09 -19.37
C LEU A 16 9.52 -6.63 -18.63
N LEU A 17 10.64 -6.45 -19.32
CA LEU A 17 11.90 -6.07 -18.69
C LEU A 17 12.13 -4.56 -18.78
N PHE A 18 11.91 -3.85 -17.68
CA PHE A 18 12.32 -2.47 -17.50
C PHE A 18 13.84 -2.42 -17.29
N TYR A 19 14.59 -2.18 -18.37
CA TYR A 19 16.05 -2.21 -18.35
C TYR A 19 16.64 -0.81 -18.19
N ARG A 20 17.31 -0.53 -17.07
CA ARG A 20 17.80 0.82 -16.80
C ARG A 20 18.95 1.26 -17.71
N MET A 21 18.72 2.37 -18.39
CA MET A 21 19.64 3.05 -19.30
C MET A 21 19.69 4.53 -18.97
N GLY A 22 20.56 4.90 -18.02
CA GLY A 22 20.65 6.27 -17.50
C GLY A 22 19.36 6.66 -16.77
N ASP A 23 18.70 7.70 -17.26
CA ASP A 23 17.46 8.24 -16.69
C ASP A 23 16.17 7.64 -17.27
N PHE A 24 16.30 6.56 -18.06
CA PHE A 24 15.18 5.85 -18.67
C PHE A 24 15.19 4.36 -18.33
N TYR A 25 14.00 3.78 -18.23
CA TYR A 25 13.79 2.35 -18.41
C TYR A 25 13.45 2.08 -19.87
N GLU A 26 14.31 1.32 -20.55
CA GLU A 26 14.10 0.92 -21.94
C GLU A 26 13.65 -0.54 -22.00
N LEU A 27 12.76 -0.83 -22.95
CA LEU A 27 12.30 -2.16 -23.31
C LEU A 27 12.67 -2.43 -24.78
N PHE A 28 12.96 -3.68 -25.13
CA PHE A 28 13.39 -4.05 -26.48
C PHE A 28 12.56 -5.22 -27.04
N PHE A 29 12.63 -5.43 -28.36
CA PHE A 29 11.98 -6.54 -29.07
C PHE A 29 10.47 -6.61 -28.77
N ASP A 30 9.93 -7.80 -28.48
CA ASP A 30 8.50 -8.00 -28.23
C ASP A 30 8.00 -7.27 -26.99
N ASP A 31 8.85 -7.08 -25.97
CA ASP A 31 8.50 -6.29 -24.78
C ASP A 31 8.22 -4.83 -25.18
N ALA A 32 9.01 -4.27 -26.10
CA ALA A 32 8.80 -2.91 -26.60
C ALA A 32 7.49 -2.78 -27.36
N VAL A 33 7.15 -3.75 -28.21
CA VAL A 33 5.91 -3.75 -28.99
C VAL A 33 4.69 -3.83 -28.08
N GLN A 34 4.72 -4.74 -27.10
CA GLN A 34 3.65 -4.92 -26.12
C GLN A 34 3.50 -3.67 -25.24
N ALA A 35 4.60 -3.16 -24.67
CA ALA A 35 4.58 -2.00 -23.79
C ALA A 35 4.17 -0.73 -24.54
N ALA A 36 4.63 -0.50 -25.77
CA ALA A 36 4.23 0.66 -26.56
C ALA A 36 2.71 0.71 -26.79
N LYS A 37 2.11 -0.42 -27.16
CA LYS A 37 0.65 -0.55 -27.32
C LYS A 37 -0.09 -0.43 -25.98
N ALA A 38 0.45 -1.01 -24.91
CA ALA A 38 -0.17 -0.98 -23.59
C ALA A 38 -0.13 0.41 -22.96
N LEU A 39 0.95 1.17 -23.16
CA LEU A 39 1.18 2.46 -22.53
C LEU A 39 0.81 3.65 -23.41
N ASP A 40 0.51 3.42 -24.68
CA ASP A 40 0.31 4.45 -25.71
C ASP A 40 1.53 5.37 -25.82
N ILE A 41 2.72 4.77 -25.93
CA ILE A 41 4.00 5.47 -26.09
C ILE A 41 4.64 5.14 -27.44
N ALA A 42 5.52 6.03 -27.91
CA ALA A 42 6.17 5.87 -29.20
C ALA A 42 7.05 4.59 -29.24
N LEU A 43 6.78 3.73 -30.22
CA LEU A 43 7.68 2.63 -30.58
C LEU A 43 8.74 3.16 -31.56
N THR A 44 10.00 3.00 -31.20
CA THR A 44 11.16 3.44 -31.97
C THR A 44 12.09 2.26 -32.25
N LYS A 45 13.31 2.51 -32.72
CA LYS A 45 14.30 1.48 -33.01
C LYS A 45 15.70 1.88 -32.54
N ARG A 46 16.50 0.91 -32.10
CA ARG A 46 17.86 1.13 -31.61
C ARG A 46 18.84 0.05 -32.06
N GLY A 47 19.62 0.36 -33.10
CA GLY A 47 20.64 -0.56 -33.62
C GLY A 47 20.04 -1.77 -34.34
N LYS A 48 20.88 -2.79 -34.57
CA LYS A 48 20.49 -4.00 -35.30
C LYS A 48 20.87 -5.28 -34.56
N HIS A 49 20.03 -6.31 -34.65
CA HIS A 49 20.32 -7.66 -34.19
C HIS A 49 20.05 -8.64 -35.34
N LEU A 50 21.05 -9.45 -35.70
CA LEU A 50 20.97 -10.39 -36.84
C LEU A 50 20.58 -9.76 -38.20
N GLY A 51 20.82 -8.45 -38.37
CA GLY A 51 20.51 -7.70 -39.60
C GLY A 51 19.24 -6.85 -39.51
N ASP A 52 18.35 -7.16 -38.57
CA ASP A 52 17.07 -6.50 -38.35
C ASP A 52 17.15 -5.38 -37.33
N ASP A 53 16.33 -4.35 -37.50
CA ASP A 53 16.23 -3.23 -36.56
C ASP A 53 15.62 -3.70 -35.23
N ILE A 54 16.20 -3.33 -34.09
CA ILE A 54 15.70 -3.72 -32.77
C ILE A 54 14.58 -2.74 -32.35
N PRO A 55 13.32 -3.19 -32.17
CA PRO A 55 12.25 -2.35 -31.64
C PRO A 55 12.57 -1.90 -30.21
N MET A 56 12.26 -0.64 -29.88
CA MET A 56 12.54 -0.05 -28.58
C MET A 56 11.49 0.98 -28.17
N CYS A 57 11.06 0.94 -26.92
CA CYS A 57 10.34 2.04 -26.27
C CYS A 57 10.93 2.28 -24.88
N GLY A 58 10.69 3.45 -24.30
CA GLY A 58 11.20 3.73 -22.97
C GLY A 58 10.37 4.74 -22.20
N VAL A 59 10.48 4.68 -20.88
CA VAL A 59 9.82 5.58 -19.93
C VAL A 59 10.85 6.23 -19.01
N PRO A 60 10.70 7.53 -18.65
CA PRO A 60 11.62 8.17 -17.72
C PRO A 60 11.54 7.53 -16.33
N VAL A 61 12.68 7.33 -15.67
CA VAL A 61 12.77 6.67 -14.34
C VAL A 61 11.91 7.39 -13.30
N HIS A 62 11.93 8.73 -13.29
CA HIS A 62 11.14 9.53 -12.35
C HIS A 62 9.62 9.43 -12.54
N ALA A 63 9.17 8.94 -13.69
CA ALA A 63 7.76 8.74 -14.02
C ALA A 63 7.37 7.26 -14.09
N ALA A 64 8.30 6.34 -13.81
CA ALA A 64 8.13 4.91 -14.05
C ALA A 64 6.95 4.30 -13.27
N GLU A 65 6.70 4.75 -12.05
CA GLU A 65 5.61 4.25 -11.21
C GLU A 65 4.24 4.39 -11.88
N GLY A 66 3.95 5.53 -12.50
CA GLY A 66 2.68 5.73 -13.22
C GLY A 66 2.51 4.81 -14.43
N TYR A 67 3.62 4.43 -15.09
CA TYR A 67 3.59 3.45 -16.18
C TYR A 67 3.46 2.02 -15.67
N LEU A 68 4.08 1.70 -14.52
CA LEU A 68 3.88 0.41 -13.86
C LEU A 68 2.41 0.20 -13.52
N ALA A 69 1.71 1.22 -13.00
CA ALA A 69 0.27 1.17 -12.72
C ALA A 69 -0.55 0.71 -13.94
N LYS A 70 -0.35 1.40 -15.07
CA LYS A 70 -1.06 1.12 -16.32
C LYS A 70 -0.74 -0.26 -16.88
N LEU A 71 0.49 -0.74 -16.71
CA LEU A 71 0.87 -2.10 -17.11
C LEU A 71 0.18 -3.16 -16.24
N GLN A 72 0.10 -2.93 -14.92
CA GLN A 72 -0.58 -3.84 -14.00
C GLN A 72 -2.09 -3.91 -14.26
N GLU A 73 -2.75 -2.77 -14.51
CA GLU A 73 -4.17 -2.73 -14.92
C GLU A 73 -4.45 -3.56 -16.18
N LYS A 74 -3.46 -3.70 -17.06
CA LYS A 74 -3.52 -4.52 -18.28
C LYS A 74 -3.02 -5.95 -18.09
N GLY A 75 -2.71 -6.35 -16.85
CA GLY A 75 -2.29 -7.71 -16.50
C GLY A 75 -0.82 -8.03 -16.79
N PHE A 76 0.02 -7.04 -17.11
CA PHE A 76 1.45 -7.29 -17.36
C PHE A 76 2.24 -7.38 -16.06
N LYS A 77 3.15 -8.37 -15.99
CA LYS A 77 4.18 -8.44 -14.97
C LYS A 77 5.44 -7.70 -15.45
N VAL A 78 6.12 -6.99 -14.55
CA VAL A 78 7.29 -6.18 -14.92
C VAL A 78 8.49 -6.53 -14.05
N ALA A 79 9.62 -6.86 -14.67
CA ALA A 79 10.91 -7.02 -14.00
C ALA A 79 11.68 -5.70 -14.06
N VAL A 80 12.04 -5.14 -12.91
CA VAL A 80 12.79 -3.88 -12.81
C VAL A 80 14.27 -4.20 -12.68
N CYS A 81 15.04 -3.83 -13.71
CA CYS A 81 16.47 -4.08 -13.79
C CYS A 81 17.25 -2.77 -13.59
N GLU A 82 18.01 -2.73 -12.51
CA GLU A 82 18.79 -1.57 -12.08
C GLU A 82 20.29 -1.75 -12.35
N GLN A 83 21.02 -0.64 -12.33
CA GLN A 83 22.49 -0.66 -12.38
C GLN A 83 23.03 -0.98 -10.99
N THR A 84 23.81 -2.06 -10.87
CA THR A 84 24.38 -2.51 -9.58
C THR A 84 25.82 -2.01 -9.36
N GLU A 85 26.43 -1.42 -10.39
CA GLU A 85 27.77 -0.81 -10.30
C GLU A 85 27.75 0.61 -10.86
N ASP A 86 28.64 1.47 -10.35
CA ASP A 86 28.81 2.83 -10.88
C ASP A 86 29.52 2.79 -12.26
N PRO A 87 29.12 3.63 -13.24
CA PRO A 87 29.87 3.82 -14.49
C PRO A 87 31.40 4.02 -14.33
N ALA A 88 31.85 4.67 -13.25
CA ALA A 88 33.26 4.84 -12.93
C ALA A 88 33.94 3.51 -12.57
N GLU A 89 33.25 2.63 -11.85
CA GLU A 89 33.74 1.29 -11.52
C GLU A 89 33.74 0.37 -12.74
N ALA A 90 32.70 0.47 -13.58
CA ALA A 90 32.67 -0.22 -14.88
C ALA A 90 33.90 0.16 -15.73
N LYS A 91 34.23 1.46 -15.80
CA LYS A 91 35.41 1.96 -16.53
C LYS A 91 36.73 1.39 -15.98
N LYS A 92 36.84 1.13 -14.68
CA LYS A 92 38.03 0.48 -14.09
C LYS A 92 38.24 -0.94 -14.61
N ARG A 93 37.17 -1.66 -14.98
CA ARG A 93 37.24 -3.02 -15.57
C ARG A 93 37.57 -3.03 -17.06
N GLY A 94 37.49 -1.87 -17.71
CA GLY A 94 37.88 -1.66 -19.10
C GLY A 94 37.00 -0.64 -19.81
N SER A 95 37.55 0.06 -20.79
CA SER A 95 36.86 1.13 -21.53
C SER A 95 35.62 0.66 -22.33
N LYS A 96 35.49 -0.65 -22.58
CA LYS A 96 34.34 -1.29 -23.23
C LYS A 96 33.46 -2.10 -22.28
N ALA A 97 33.79 -2.14 -20.99
CA ALA A 97 33.01 -2.90 -20.01
C ALA A 97 31.62 -2.25 -19.84
N VAL A 98 30.59 -3.09 -19.83
CA VAL A 98 29.20 -2.65 -19.66
C VAL A 98 28.86 -2.68 -18.19
N VAL A 99 28.18 -1.63 -17.72
CA VAL A 99 27.64 -1.53 -16.35
C VAL A 99 26.88 -2.82 -15.99
N GLN A 100 27.26 -3.48 -14.90
CA GLN A 100 26.52 -4.60 -14.32
C GLN A 100 25.11 -4.18 -13.95
N ARG A 101 24.18 -5.11 -14.19
CA ARG A 101 22.77 -4.90 -14.02
C ARG A 101 22.12 -6.18 -13.56
N GLU A 102 21.18 -6.02 -12.65
CA GLU A 102 20.44 -7.13 -12.07
C GLU A 102 18.98 -6.71 -11.89
N VAL A 103 18.10 -7.70 -11.92
CA VAL A 103 16.69 -7.48 -11.58
C VAL A 103 16.58 -7.38 -10.07
N VAL A 104 16.28 -6.18 -9.58
CA VAL A 104 16.15 -5.87 -8.14
C VAL A 104 14.71 -6.02 -7.64
N ARG A 105 13.75 -6.19 -8.55
CA ARG A 105 12.34 -6.34 -8.19
C ARG A 105 11.52 -6.96 -9.32
N LEU A 106 10.53 -7.76 -8.96
CA LEU A 106 9.43 -8.16 -9.84
C LEU A 106 8.13 -7.47 -9.36
N VAL A 107 7.45 -6.80 -10.26
CA VAL A 107 6.18 -6.10 -10.03
C VAL A 107 5.06 -6.94 -10.63
N THR A 108 4.16 -7.41 -9.77
CA THR A 108 3.01 -8.25 -10.15
C THR A 108 1.75 -7.76 -9.43
N GLY A 109 0.58 -8.19 -9.90
CA GLY A 109 -0.71 -7.71 -9.40
C GLY A 109 -0.89 -7.90 -7.89
N GLY A 110 -0.38 -9.00 -7.32
CA GLY A 110 -0.49 -9.27 -5.88
C GLY A 110 0.63 -8.70 -5.02
N THR A 111 1.67 -8.10 -5.61
CA THR A 111 2.88 -7.69 -4.85
C THR A 111 3.21 -6.21 -4.99
N LEU A 112 2.17 -5.37 -5.02
CA LEU A 112 2.27 -3.91 -5.05
C LEU A 112 2.37 -3.33 -3.64
N THR A 113 3.19 -2.29 -3.45
CA THR A 113 3.42 -1.64 -2.14
C THR A 113 3.34 -0.12 -2.17
N GLU A 114 3.43 0.47 -3.35
CA GLU A 114 3.45 1.92 -3.56
C GLU A 114 2.03 2.48 -3.48
N ASP A 115 1.87 3.62 -2.80
CA ASP A 115 0.55 4.22 -2.59
C ASP A 115 -0.13 4.65 -3.89
N ASN A 116 0.64 5.02 -4.92
CA ASN A 116 0.08 5.39 -6.23
C ASN A 116 -0.34 4.19 -7.08
N LEU A 117 0.04 2.97 -6.70
CA LEU A 117 -0.33 1.73 -7.38
C LEU A 117 -1.49 1.01 -6.69
N LEU A 118 -1.92 1.48 -5.53
CA LEU A 118 -2.90 0.82 -4.69
C LEU A 118 -4.09 1.75 -4.42
N ASP A 119 -5.30 1.21 -4.52
CA ASP A 119 -6.47 1.88 -3.94
C ASP A 119 -6.32 1.91 -2.41
N SER A 120 -6.30 3.11 -1.80
CA SER A 120 -6.15 3.27 -0.35
C SER A 120 -7.28 2.62 0.46
N ARG A 121 -8.44 2.39 -0.16
CA ARG A 121 -9.65 1.89 0.51
C ARG A 121 -9.90 0.40 0.29
N ARG A 122 -9.05 -0.29 -0.47
CA ARG A 122 -9.16 -1.74 -0.72
C ARG A 122 -7.87 -2.47 -0.40
N HIS A 123 -8.01 -3.73 -0.02
CA HIS A 123 -6.89 -4.65 0.07
C HIS A 123 -6.43 -5.07 -1.32
N ASN A 124 -5.12 -5.35 -1.45
CA ASN A 124 -4.56 -5.95 -2.65
C ASN A 124 -3.97 -7.31 -2.29
N TYR A 125 -4.81 -8.34 -2.29
CA TYR A 125 -4.41 -9.67 -1.83
C TYR A 125 -3.64 -10.44 -2.89
N LEU A 126 -2.52 -11.03 -2.46
CA LEU A 126 -1.90 -12.19 -3.08
C LEU A 126 -2.47 -13.45 -2.42
N ALA A 127 -3.08 -14.34 -3.19
CA ALA A 127 -3.65 -15.58 -2.68
C ALA A 127 -2.93 -16.82 -3.24
N ALA A 128 -2.94 -17.93 -2.52
CA ALA A 128 -2.44 -19.22 -2.98
C ALA A 128 -3.37 -20.36 -2.58
N ILE A 129 -3.55 -21.32 -3.49
CA ILE A 129 -4.32 -22.55 -3.21
C ILE A 129 -3.36 -23.70 -2.87
N GLY A 130 -3.45 -24.19 -1.64
CA GLY A 130 -2.73 -25.38 -1.17
C GLY A 130 -3.60 -26.62 -1.26
N ALA A 131 -2.99 -27.75 -1.65
CA ALA A 131 -3.66 -29.06 -1.68
C ALA A 131 -2.67 -30.18 -1.36
N THR A 132 -3.11 -31.22 -0.65
CA THR A 132 -2.30 -32.39 -0.29
C THR A 132 -2.21 -33.42 -1.44
N GLY A 133 -1.75 -32.98 -2.61
CA GLY A 133 -1.43 -33.85 -3.76
C GLY A 133 -2.57 -34.12 -4.78
N PRO A 134 -2.33 -35.01 -5.77
CA PRO A 134 -3.22 -35.23 -6.93
C PRO A 134 -4.55 -35.94 -6.63
N GLY A 135 -4.83 -36.27 -5.37
CA GLY A 135 -6.13 -36.81 -4.91
C GLY A 135 -6.70 -36.09 -3.67
N ALA A 136 -6.16 -34.91 -3.35
CA ALA A 136 -6.44 -34.21 -2.10
C ALA A 136 -7.94 -33.94 -1.86
N ARG A 137 -8.43 -34.38 -0.70
CA ARG A 137 -9.71 -33.94 -0.14
C ARG A 137 -9.58 -32.62 0.61
N ASP A 138 -8.38 -32.34 1.12
CA ASP A 138 -8.10 -31.16 1.94
C ASP A 138 -7.47 -30.06 1.07
N TRP A 139 -8.20 -28.95 0.96
CA TRP A 139 -7.75 -27.74 0.29
C TRP A 139 -7.58 -26.64 1.32
N ALA A 140 -6.72 -25.69 0.99
CA ALA A 140 -6.56 -24.48 1.77
C ALA A 140 -6.39 -23.28 0.85
N LEU A 141 -6.86 -22.14 1.33
CA LEU A 141 -6.63 -20.85 0.72
C LEU A 141 -5.85 -20.00 1.73
N ALA A 142 -4.66 -19.57 1.35
CA ALA A 142 -3.90 -18.57 2.10
C ALA A 142 -3.88 -17.27 1.30
N TRP A 143 -3.99 -16.13 1.97
CA TRP A 143 -3.94 -14.83 1.33
C TRP A 143 -3.23 -13.80 2.19
N CYS A 144 -2.47 -12.93 1.54
CA CYS A 144 -1.68 -11.90 2.18
C CYS A 144 -1.87 -10.57 1.44
N ASP A 145 -2.00 -9.48 2.18
CA ASP A 145 -1.80 -8.13 1.64
C ASP A 145 -0.42 -7.65 2.08
N ILE A 146 0.52 -7.65 1.14
CA ILE A 146 1.90 -7.29 1.44
C ILE A 146 2.06 -5.82 1.84
N SER A 147 1.10 -4.97 1.49
CA SER A 147 1.11 -3.53 1.81
C SER A 147 0.60 -3.25 3.21
N THR A 148 -0.12 -4.17 3.85
CA THR A 148 -0.61 -3.99 5.23
C THR A 148 -0.04 -5.01 6.21
N GLY A 149 0.60 -6.06 5.70
CA GLY A 149 1.04 -7.20 6.50
C GLY A 149 -0.09 -8.11 6.96
N ALA A 150 -1.32 -7.91 6.47
CA ALA A 150 -2.42 -8.85 6.72
C ALA A 150 -2.09 -10.21 6.12
N PHE A 151 -2.25 -11.27 6.91
CA PHE A 151 -2.01 -12.64 6.47
C PHE A 151 -3.00 -13.58 7.14
N ALA A 152 -3.72 -14.36 6.35
CA ALA A 152 -4.69 -15.32 6.84
C ALA A 152 -4.73 -16.58 5.98
N VAL A 153 -5.28 -17.63 6.56
CA VAL A 153 -5.43 -18.94 5.92
C VAL A 153 -6.70 -19.61 6.40
N THR A 154 -7.34 -20.37 5.51
CA THR A 154 -8.46 -21.23 5.87
C THR A 154 -8.36 -22.56 5.17
N ALA A 155 -8.72 -23.63 5.87
CA ALA A 155 -8.94 -24.95 5.29
C ALA A 155 -10.39 -25.04 4.82
N LEU A 156 -10.60 -25.49 3.60
CA LEU A 156 -11.93 -25.55 2.99
C LEU A 156 -12.05 -26.71 1.99
N PRO A 157 -13.27 -27.20 1.72
CA PRO A 157 -13.51 -28.08 0.59
C PRO A 157 -13.31 -27.36 -0.75
N ALA A 158 -12.93 -28.10 -1.80
CA ALA A 158 -12.75 -27.54 -3.15
C ALA A 158 -14.00 -26.80 -3.67
N ALA A 159 -15.20 -27.26 -3.31
CA ALA A 159 -16.46 -26.66 -3.73
C ALA A 159 -16.67 -25.23 -3.20
N HIS A 160 -15.98 -24.83 -2.12
CA HIS A 160 -16.11 -23.51 -1.53
C HIS A 160 -15.06 -22.51 -2.05
N LEU A 161 -14.10 -22.96 -2.87
CA LEU A 161 -13.03 -22.09 -3.38
C LEU A 161 -13.57 -20.90 -4.18
N SER A 162 -14.61 -21.11 -5.00
CA SER A 162 -15.20 -20.04 -5.81
C SER A 162 -15.83 -18.95 -4.94
N ALA A 163 -16.54 -19.33 -3.88
CA ALA A 163 -17.16 -18.39 -2.94
C ALA A 163 -16.08 -17.59 -2.18
N GLU A 164 -15.02 -18.24 -1.71
CA GLU A 164 -13.92 -17.57 -1.02
C GLU A 164 -13.11 -16.66 -1.93
N LEU A 165 -12.85 -17.05 -3.18
CA LEU A 165 -12.14 -16.21 -4.14
C LEU A 165 -12.98 -15.00 -4.58
N ALA A 166 -14.30 -15.16 -4.70
CA ALA A 166 -15.21 -14.05 -4.92
C ALA A 166 -15.34 -13.12 -3.70
N ARG A 167 -15.12 -13.63 -2.49
CA ARG A 167 -15.05 -12.83 -1.26
C ARG A 167 -13.77 -12.00 -1.20
N LEU A 168 -12.63 -12.61 -1.52
CA LEU A 168 -11.31 -12.00 -1.38
C LEU A 168 -10.94 -11.10 -2.57
N GLU A 169 -11.42 -11.42 -3.79
CA GLU A 169 -11.06 -10.71 -5.02
C GLU A 169 -9.53 -10.46 -5.15
N PRO A 170 -8.68 -11.51 -5.08
CA PRO A 170 -7.24 -11.32 -5.04
C PRO A 170 -6.72 -10.65 -6.32
N GLY A 171 -5.73 -9.77 -6.19
CA GLY A 171 -5.03 -9.16 -7.33
C GLY A 171 -4.18 -10.17 -8.10
N GLU A 172 -3.76 -11.25 -7.44
CA GLU A 172 -3.03 -12.36 -8.06
C GLU A 172 -3.26 -13.67 -7.30
N LEU A 173 -3.41 -14.77 -8.05
CA LEU A 173 -3.61 -16.11 -7.52
C LEU A 173 -2.43 -17.02 -7.90
N LEU A 174 -1.82 -17.64 -6.89
CA LEU A 174 -0.74 -18.62 -7.03
C LEU A 174 -1.30 -20.04 -7.06
N LEU A 175 -0.90 -20.79 -8.08
CA LEU A 175 -1.29 -22.19 -8.25
C LEU A 175 -0.06 -23.07 -8.49
N SER A 176 -0.10 -24.29 -7.97
CA SER A 176 0.91 -25.28 -8.32
C SER A 176 0.66 -25.81 -9.73
N GLU A 177 1.72 -25.97 -10.53
CA GLU A 177 1.66 -26.65 -11.84
C GLU A 177 1.02 -28.05 -11.77
N LYS A 178 1.14 -28.76 -10.64
CA LYS A 178 0.49 -30.07 -10.43
C LYS A 178 -1.04 -30.00 -10.37
N LEU A 179 -1.60 -28.80 -10.23
CA LEU A 179 -3.03 -28.57 -10.18
C LEU A 179 -3.61 -28.13 -11.53
N ALA A 180 -2.79 -27.94 -12.57
CA ALA A 180 -3.21 -27.43 -13.87
C ALA A 180 -4.30 -28.28 -14.55
N ASP A 181 -4.20 -29.61 -14.45
CA ASP A 181 -5.14 -30.54 -15.09
C ASP A 181 -6.38 -30.84 -14.23
N ARG A 182 -6.59 -30.12 -13.12
CA ARG A 182 -7.73 -30.37 -12.24
C ARG A 182 -8.98 -29.72 -12.80
N ALA A 183 -9.91 -30.57 -13.26
CA ALA A 183 -11.23 -30.15 -13.72
C ALA A 183 -11.98 -29.23 -12.71
N ALA A 184 -11.77 -29.43 -11.40
CA ALA A 184 -12.37 -28.59 -10.35
C ALA A 184 -11.89 -27.13 -10.37
N LEU A 185 -10.70 -26.85 -10.90
CA LEU A 185 -10.13 -25.51 -10.96
C LEU A 185 -10.33 -24.83 -12.31
N GLN A 186 -10.65 -25.56 -13.37
CA GLN A 186 -10.82 -24.97 -14.71
C GLN A 186 -11.94 -23.92 -14.79
N PRO A 187 -13.16 -24.18 -14.25
CA PRO A 187 -14.22 -23.16 -14.24
C PRO A 187 -13.80 -21.94 -13.40
N LEU A 188 -13.16 -22.19 -12.27
CA LEU A 188 -12.67 -21.15 -11.37
C LEU A 188 -11.65 -20.24 -12.05
N ILE A 189 -10.65 -20.80 -12.73
CA ILE A 189 -9.62 -20.03 -13.43
C ILE A 189 -10.22 -19.25 -14.59
N ALA A 190 -11.19 -19.82 -15.32
CA ALA A 190 -11.81 -19.16 -16.47
C ALA A 190 -12.68 -17.95 -16.07
N GLU A 191 -13.29 -17.99 -14.89
CA GLU A 191 -14.16 -16.93 -14.38
C GLU A 191 -13.41 -15.89 -13.53
N MET A 192 -12.14 -16.14 -13.18
CA MET A 192 -11.35 -15.24 -12.34
C MET A 192 -10.79 -14.05 -13.13
N PRO A 193 -11.04 -12.82 -12.67
CA PRO A 193 -10.42 -11.62 -13.25
C PRO A 193 -8.95 -11.44 -12.80
N ALA A 194 -8.49 -12.16 -11.78
CA ALA A 194 -7.14 -12.04 -11.24
C ALA A 194 -6.07 -12.62 -12.17
N ALA A 195 -4.85 -12.10 -12.11
CA ALA A 195 -3.71 -12.73 -12.76
C ALA A 195 -3.41 -14.08 -12.07
N VAL A 196 -3.39 -15.16 -12.85
CA VAL A 196 -3.01 -16.50 -12.36
C VAL A 196 -1.52 -16.73 -12.61
N THR A 197 -0.81 -17.14 -11.56
CA THR A 197 0.62 -17.46 -11.61
C THR A 197 0.85 -18.91 -11.25
N TRP A 198 1.36 -19.67 -12.21
CA TRP A 198 1.77 -21.05 -12.01
C TRP A 198 3.17 -21.10 -11.41
N LEU A 199 3.33 -21.87 -10.34
CA LEU A 199 4.61 -22.09 -9.68
C LEU A 199 4.95 -23.58 -9.63
N PRO A 200 6.25 -23.92 -9.65
CA PRO A 200 6.70 -25.29 -9.45
C PRO A 200 6.17 -25.87 -8.14
N ALA A 201 5.85 -27.16 -8.13
CA ALA A 201 5.27 -27.83 -6.96
C ALA A 201 6.13 -27.78 -5.69
N SER A 202 7.44 -27.53 -5.82
CA SER A 202 8.34 -27.34 -4.68
C SER A 202 7.98 -26.13 -3.82
N HIS A 203 7.34 -25.11 -4.39
CA HIS A 203 6.85 -23.93 -3.64
C HIS A 203 5.67 -24.26 -2.72
N PHE A 204 4.97 -25.38 -2.97
CA PHE A 204 3.82 -25.84 -2.19
C PHE A 204 4.17 -27.04 -1.30
N ASP A 205 5.43 -27.18 -0.89
CA ASP A 205 5.83 -28.21 0.08
C ASP A 205 5.46 -27.78 1.50
N SER A 206 4.62 -28.57 2.18
CA SER A 206 4.11 -28.22 3.51
C SER A 206 5.19 -28.16 4.59
N ALA A 207 6.21 -29.03 4.50
CA ALA A 207 7.30 -29.06 5.48
C ALA A 207 8.25 -27.87 5.28
N ALA A 208 8.49 -27.46 4.05
CA ALA A 208 9.19 -26.22 3.73
C ALA A 208 8.39 -25.00 4.19
N GLY A 209 7.07 -24.98 3.95
CA GLY A 209 6.18 -23.92 4.43
C GLY A 209 6.22 -23.73 5.95
N GLU A 210 6.20 -24.83 6.72
CA GLU A 210 6.35 -24.78 8.17
C GLU A 210 7.69 -24.19 8.60
N ARG A 211 8.80 -24.63 7.99
CA ARG A 211 10.13 -24.08 8.27
C ARG A 211 10.22 -22.59 7.93
N THR A 212 9.62 -22.17 6.82
CA THR A 212 9.57 -20.77 6.39
C THR A 212 8.79 -19.91 7.39
N LEU A 213 7.63 -20.36 7.86
CA LEU A 213 6.84 -19.65 8.88
C LEU A 213 7.60 -19.52 10.20
N LYS A 214 8.20 -20.62 10.69
CA LYS A 214 9.02 -20.62 11.91
C LYS A 214 10.20 -19.65 11.82
N ARG A 215 10.89 -19.63 10.67
CA ARG A 215 11.99 -18.70 10.38
C ARG A 215 11.51 -17.25 10.36
N LEU A 216 10.42 -16.97 9.64
CA LEU A 216 9.89 -15.62 9.45
C LEU A 216 9.48 -14.98 10.78
N PHE A 217 8.75 -15.72 11.61
CA PHE A 217 8.23 -15.21 12.88
C PHE A 217 9.16 -15.48 14.07
N ALA A 218 10.36 -16.03 13.83
CA ALA A 218 11.35 -16.36 14.85
C ALA A 218 10.80 -17.20 16.02
N VAL A 219 9.97 -18.21 15.71
CA VAL A 219 9.36 -19.11 16.70
C VAL A 219 9.83 -20.55 16.54
N GLY A 220 9.94 -21.29 17.66
CA GLY A 220 10.24 -22.72 17.63
C GLY A 220 9.06 -23.60 17.20
N ALA A 221 7.83 -23.11 17.41
CA ALA A 221 6.58 -23.84 17.26
C ALA A 221 5.48 -22.89 16.73
N LEU A 222 4.53 -23.39 15.93
CA LEU A 222 3.46 -22.58 15.31
C LEU A 222 2.16 -22.60 16.09
N GLU A 223 2.06 -23.44 17.13
CA GLU A 223 0.88 -23.68 17.95
C GLU A 223 0.34 -22.40 18.59
N GLY A 224 1.20 -21.42 18.84
CA GLY A 224 0.81 -20.08 19.32
C GLY A 224 0.06 -19.23 18.29
N PHE A 225 0.14 -19.55 17.00
CA PHE A 225 -0.61 -18.90 15.92
C PHE A 225 -1.81 -19.73 15.45
N GLY A 226 -1.74 -21.05 15.66
CA GLY A 226 -2.81 -21.98 15.35
C GLY A 226 -2.28 -23.35 14.93
N ASN A 227 -3.16 -24.34 14.93
CA ASN A 227 -2.86 -25.68 14.43
C ASN A 227 -3.13 -25.74 12.93
N PHE A 228 -2.09 -25.52 12.12
CA PHE A 228 -2.19 -25.53 10.67
C PHE A 228 -2.05 -26.95 10.10
N GLY A 229 -2.97 -27.33 9.22
CA GLY A 229 -2.88 -28.54 8.42
C GLY A 229 -1.85 -28.44 7.28
N ARG A 230 -1.59 -29.57 6.62
CA ARG A 230 -0.59 -29.64 5.54
C ARG A 230 -0.93 -28.76 4.34
N ALA A 231 -2.20 -28.69 3.95
CA ALA A 231 -2.65 -27.84 2.85
C ALA A 231 -2.46 -26.35 3.18
N GLU A 232 -2.78 -25.96 4.43
CA GLU A 232 -2.61 -24.58 4.93
C GLU A 232 -1.13 -24.19 4.92
N LEU A 233 -0.26 -25.03 5.46
CA LEU A 233 1.19 -24.79 5.47
C LEU A 233 1.79 -24.70 4.04
N ALA A 234 1.30 -25.52 3.10
CA ALA A 234 1.70 -25.46 1.70
C ALA A 234 1.29 -24.13 1.05
N ALA A 235 0.05 -23.68 1.28
CA ALA A 235 -0.45 -22.41 0.76
C ALA A 235 0.33 -21.22 1.35
N CYS A 236 0.51 -21.18 2.67
CA CYS A 236 1.29 -20.14 3.34
C CYS A 236 2.74 -20.10 2.86
N GLY A 237 3.38 -21.26 2.71
CA GLY A 237 4.74 -21.38 2.18
C GLY A 237 4.87 -20.82 0.76
N ALA A 238 3.88 -21.10 -0.10
CA ALA A 238 3.87 -20.58 -1.47
C ALA A 238 3.72 -19.05 -1.51
N VAL A 239 2.81 -18.48 -0.70
CA VAL A 239 2.65 -17.03 -0.57
C VAL A 239 3.98 -16.39 -0.15
N ILE A 240 4.57 -16.84 0.95
CA ILE A 240 5.81 -16.24 1.48
C ILE A 240 6.96 -16.41 0.49
N GLY A 241 7.14 -17.60 -0.08
CA GLY A 241 8.21 -17.85 -1.06
C GLY A 241 8.07 -17.00 -2.32
N TYR A 242 6.84 -16.71 -2.76
CA TYR A 242 6.60 -15.81 -3.88
C TYR A 242 6.85 -14.34 -3.52
N ILE A 243 6.53 -13.92 -2.28
CA ILE A 243 6.92 -12.59 -1.79
C ILE A 243 8.45 -12.49 -1.77
N GLU A 244 9.17 -13.46 -1.18
CA GLU A 244 10.65 -13.47 -1.20
C GLU A 244 11.20 -13.41 -2.64
N LEU A 245 10.61 -14.14 -3.59
CA LEU A 245 11.01 -14.11 -5.00
C LEU A 245 10.82 -12.72 -5.63
N THR A 246 9.62 -12.15 -5.48
CA THR A 246 9.25 -10.88 -6.12
C THR A 246 9.95 -9.67 -5.50
N GLN A 247 10.20 -9.74 -4.19
CA GLN A 247 10.87 -8.70 -3.42
C GLN A 247 12.38 -8.94 -3.28
N LYS A 248 12.95 -9.92 -4.00
CA LYS A 248 14.39 -10.25 -4.05
C LYS A 248 15.02 -10.48 -2.67
N GLY A 249 14.35 -11.33 -1.89
CA GLY A 249 14.80 -11.78 -0.57
C GLY A 249 14.40 -10.86 0.59
N ARG A 250 13.81 -9.70 0.31
CA ARG A 250 13.23 -8.84 1.35
C ARG A 250 11.80 -9.27 1.65
N LEU A 251 11.38 -9.16 2.91
CA LEU A 251 10.01 -9.41 3.32
C LEU A 251 9.44 -8.17 3.98
N PRO A 252 8.17 -7.82 3.72
CA PRO A 252 7.50 -6.79 4.48
C PRO A 252 7.27 -7.30 5.90
N MET A 253 6.95 -6.38 6.80
CA MET A 253 6.51 -6.73 8.14
C MET A 253 5.13 -7.41 8.08
N LEU A 254 5.12 -8.75 8.10
CA LEU A 254 3.92 -9.56 8.08
C LEU A 254 3.43 -9.82 9.51
N ARG A 255 2.10 -9.90 9.68
CA ARG A 255 1.50 -10.48 10.89
C ARG A 255 1.50 -12.01 10.79
N PRO A 256 1.55 -12.73 11.92
CA PRO A 256 1.34 -14.17 11.92
C PRO A 256 0.04 -14.54 11.19
N PRO A 257 0.03 -15.64 10.39
CA PRO A 257 -1.16 -16.03 9.64
C PRO A 257 -2.31 -16.34 10.60
N GLN A 258 -3.43 -15.64 10.45
CA GLN A 258 -4.64 -15.93 11.20
C GLN A 258 -5.39 -17.08 10.54
N ARG A 259 -5.54 -18.19 11.27
CA ARG A 259 -6.34 -19.33 10.82
C ARG A 259 -7.82 -19.00 11.01
N GLN A 260 -8.56 -18.86 9.91
CA GLN A 260 -10.01 -18.69 9.93
C GLN A 260 -10.69 -20.07 10.02
N PRO A 261 -11.41 -20.38 11.12
CA PRO A 261 -12.15 -21.64 11.23
C PRO A 261 -13.25 -21.74 10.18
N ASP A 262 -13.56 -22.97 9.77
CA ASP A 262 -14.74 -23.23 8.96
C ASP A 262 -16.00 -22.79 9.73
N GLY A 263 -16.94 -22.14 9.03
CA GLY A 263 -18.16 -21.60 9.64
C GLY A 263 -17.99 -20.38 10.55
N ALA A 264 -16.80 -19.77 10.66
CA ALA A 264 -16.62 -18.53 11.44
C ALA A 264 -17.32 -17.31 10.81
N ILE A 265 -17.45 -17.32 9.49
CA ILE A 265 -18.12 -16.29 8.71
C ILE A 265 -19.29 -16.87 7.92
N MET A 266 -20.27 -16.03 7.59
CA MET A 266 -21.40 -16.38 6.75
C MET A 266 -20.91 -16.65 5.32
N ALA A 267 -21.19 -17.85 4.81
CA ALA A 267 -20.89 -18.20 3.44
C ALA A 267 -21.89 -17.50 2.50
N ILE A 268 -21.36 -16.70 1.58
CA ILE A 268 -22.15 -16.03 0.52
C ILE A 268 -21.49 -16.40 -0.81
N ASP A 269 -22.25 -17.05 -1.69
CA ASP A 269 -21.76 -17.43 -3.01
C ASP A 269 -21.53 -16.20 -3.92
N ALA A 270 -20.76 -16.40 -4.99
CA ALA A 270 -20.38 -15.33 -5.90
C ALA A 270 -21.58 -14.65 -6.60
N ALA A 271 -22.61 -15.42 -6.95
CA ALA A 271 -23.80 -14.90 -7.64
C ALA A 271 -24.65 -14.04 -6.70
N THR A 272 -24.81 -14.47 -5.45
CA THR A 272 -25.50 -13.75 -4.37
C THR A 272 -24.76 -12.45 -4.05
N ARG A 273 -23.43 -12.48 -3.89
CA ARG A 273 -22.61 -11.27 -3.68
C ARG A 273 -22.80 -10.23 -4.79
N ARG A 274 -22.80 -10.68 -6.05
CA ARG A 274 -23.00 -9.82 -7.21
C ARG A 274 -24.42 -9.28 -7.30
N SER A 275 -25.43 -10.11 -6.98
CA SER A 275 -26.84 -9.71 -6.99
C SER A 275 -27.18 -8.70 -5.89
N LEU A 276 -26.53 -8.83 -4.72
CA LEU A 276 -26.65 -7.91 -3.59
C LEU A 276 -25.85 -6.62 -3.78
N GLU A 277 -24.99 -6.56 -4.80
CA GLU A 277 -24.11 -5.41 -5.09
C GLU A 277 -23.34 -4.96 -3.84
N LEU A 278 -22.75 -5.92 -3.10
CA LEU A 278 -22.14 -5.66 -1.78
C LEU A 278 -21.02 -4.62 -1.86
N THR A 279 -20.00 -4.86 -2.69
CA THR A 279 -18.84 -3.98 -2.85
C THR A 279 -18.93 -3.13 -4.12
N GLN A 280 -19.54 -3.67 -5.16
CA GLN A 280 -19.66 -3.08 -6.50
C GLN A 280 -21.03 -3.39 -7.12
N THR A 281 -21.48 -2.52 -8.02
CA THR A 281 -22.70 -2.71 -8.81
C THR A 281 -22.51 -3.77 -9.88
N LEU A 282 -23.59 -4.17 -10.56
CA LEU A 282 -23.55 -5.07 -11.71
C LEU A 282 -22.70 -4.52 -12.88
N ALA A 283 -22.52 -3.20 -12.94
CA ALA A 283 -21.66 -2.50 -13.90
C ALA A 283 -20.18 -2.43 -13.46
N GLY A 284 -19.85 -2.94 -12.26
CA GLY A 284 -18.49 -2.89 -11.69
C GLY A 284 -18.16 -1.57 -10.99
N GLU A 285 -19.15 -0.70 -10.76
CA GLU A 285 -18.92 0.58 -10.10
C GLU A 285 -19.07 0.45 -8.59
N ARG A 286 -18.20 1.11 -7.82
CA ARG A 286 -18.39 1.21 -6.38
C ARG A 286 -19.62 2.08 -6.02
N LYS A 287 -19.84 3.16 -6.76
CA LYS A 287 -20.96 4.06 -6.50
C LYS A 287 -22.29 3.33 -6.74
N GLY A 288 -23.15 3.33 -5.74
CA GLY A 288 -24.43 2.61 -5.78
C GLY A 288 -24.38 1.19 -5.20
N SER A 289 -23.22 0.72 -4.74
CA SER A 289 -23.12 -0.53 -3.96
C SER A 289 -23.51 -0.35 -2.48
N LEU A 290 -23.72 -1.45 -1.75
CA LEU A 290 -23.97 -1.39 -0.31
C LEU A 290 -22.78 -0.75 0.42
N LEU A 291 -21.54 -1.13 0.08
CA LEU A 291 -20.33 -0.56 0.65
C LEU A 291 -20.32 0.97 0.51
N ALA A 292 -20.68 1.50 -0.67
CA ALA A 292 -20.74 2.95 -0.86
C ALA A 292 -21.85 3.64 -0.05
N ALA A 293 -22.95 2.94 0.25
CA ALA A 293 -24.05 3.49 1.04
C ALA A 293 -23.70 3.58 2.54
N ILE A 294 -22.97 2.59 3.07
CA ILE A 294 -22.68 2.49 4.52
C ILE A 294 -21.33 3.09 4.92
N ASP A 295 -20.40 3.23 3.99
CA ASP A 295 -19.05 3.68 4.32
C ASP A 295 -19.03 5.15 4.76
N ARG A 296 -18.63 5.35 6.02
CA ARG A 296 -18.39 6.66 6.67
C ARG A 296 -16.99 6.73 7.28
N THR A 297 -16.09 5.83 6.91
CA THR A 297 -14.73 5.80 7.45
C THR A 297 -13.93 6.98 6.92
N VAL A 298 -13.03 7.51 7.76
CA VAL A 298 -12.20 8.68 7.44
C VAL A 298 -10.76 8.31 7.10
N THR A 299 -10.35 7.06 7.33
CA THR A 299 -9.02 6.53 7.01
C THR A 299 -9.09 5.44 5.93
N GLY A 300 -7.97 5.23 5.22
CA GLY A 300 -7.84 4.10 4.29
C GLY A 300 -7.92 2.74 4.99
N ALA A 301 -7.24 2.60 6.14
CA ALA A 301 -7.24 1.38 6.94
C ALA A 301 -8.65 1.00 7.45
N GLY A 302 -9.41 1.97 7.96
CA GLY A 302 -10.81 1.75 8.35
C GLY A 302 -11.68 1.35 7.16
N ALA A 303 -11.52 1.99 5.99
CA ALA A 303 -12.26 1.61 4.78
C ALA A 303 -11.99 0.16 4.35
N ARG A 304 -10.72 -0.27 4.40
CA ARG A 304 -10.33 -1.66 4.11
C ARG A 304 -10.98 -2.65 5.08
N MET A 305 -10.92 -2.34 6.37
CA MET A 305 -11.53 -3.18 7.42
C MET A 305 -13.06 -3.28 7.27
N LEU A 306 -13.74 -2.17 6.95
CA LEU A 306 -15.18 -2.20 6.66
C LEU A 306 -15.49 -3.07 5.44
N GLY A 307 -14.68 -2.96 4.38
CA GLY A 307 -14.79 -3.82 3.20
C GLY A 307 -14.64 -5.30 3.55
N GLU A 308 -13.67 -5.64 4.40
CA GLU A 308 -13.47 -7.01 4.90
C GLU A 308 -14.67 -7.51 5.71
N TRP A 309 -15.20 -6.70 6.64
CA TRP A 309 -16.36 -7.05 7.46
C TRP A 309 -17.61 -7.29 6.63
N LEU A 310 -17.82 -6.47 5.60
CA LEU A 310 -18.94 -6.65 4.68
C LEU A 310 -18.77 -7.89 3.80
N ALA A 311 -17.53 -8.19 3.40
CA ALA A 311 -17.23 -9.36 2.59
C ALA A 311 -17.38 -10.67 3.40
N GLY A 312 -17.08 -10.69 4.69
CA GLY A 312 -17.26 -11.85 5.56
C GLY A 312 -17.98 -11.50 6.86
N PRO A 313 -19.33 -11.45 6.85
CA PRO A 313 -20.11 -11.25 8.06
C PRO A 313 -19.82 -12.36 9.09
N LEU A 314 -19.73 -12.01 10.37
CA LEU A 314 -19.48 -12.96 11.44
C LEU A 314 -20.71 -13.85 11.69
N ASN A 315 -20.49 -15.10 12.13
CA ASN A 315 -21.57 -15.97 12.64
C ASN A 315 -21.67 -15.98 14.18
N ASP A 316 -20.63 -15.53 14.88
CA ASP A 316 -20.57 -15.55 16.35
C ASP A 316 -21.32 -14.35 16.94
N SER A 317 -22.46 -14.63 17.59
CA SER A 317 -23.34 -13.62 18.19
C SER A 317 -22.61 -12.77 19.26
N GLY A 318 -21.70 -13.37 20.03
CA GLY A 318 -20.88 -12.67 21.01
C GLY A 318 -19.95 -11.62 20.39
N GLN A 319 -19.24 -11.97 19.32
CA GLN A 319 -18.38 -11.06 18.58
C GLN A 319 -19.16 -9.96 17.85
N ILE A 320 -20.34 -10.28 17.32
CA ILE A 320 -21.25 -9.29 16.72
C ILE A 320 -21.66 -8.27 17.79
N ASN A 321 -22.13 -8.74 18.95
CA ASN A 321 -22.55 -7.88 20.05
C ASN A 321 -21.40 -7.00 20.56
N ARG A 322 -20.18 -7.53 20.69
CA ARG A 322 -18.99 -6.73 21.04
C ARG A 322 -18.74 -5.56 20.09
N ARG A 323 -18.93 -5.76 18.76
CA ARG A 323 -18.82 -4.66 17.78
C ARG A 323 -19.95 -3.65 17.95
N GLN A 324 -21.17 -4.14 18.16
CA GLN A 324 -22.35 -3.29 18.37
C GLN A 324 -22.26 -2.45 19.64
N ASP A 325 -21.67 -2.97 20.71
CA ASP A 325 -21.50 -2.23 21.96
C ASP A 325 -20.68 -0.96 21.76
N VAL A 326 -19.61 -1.01 20.95
CA VAL A 326 -18.80 0.17 20.62
C VAL A 326 -19.56 1.14 19.73
N VAL A 327 -20.31 0.64 18.74
CA VAL A 327 -21.16 1.49 17.89
C VAL A 327 -22.20 2.21 18.75
N GLN A 328 -22.88 1.49 19.64
CA GLN A 328 -23.88 2.04 20.55
C GLN A 328 -23.28 3.07 21.50
N TYR A 329 -22.08 2.80 22.04
CA TYR A 329 -21.36 3.74 22.89
C TYR A 329 -21.10 5.07 22.16
N PHE A 330 -20.64 5.03 20.91
CA PHE A 330 -20.44 6.24 20.09
C PHE A 330 -21.74 6.92 19.64
N VAL A 331 -22.85 6.17 19.49
CA VAL A 331 -24.18 6.76 19.24
C VAL A 331 -24.66 7.53 20.49
N ASN A 332 -24.40 6.99 21.68
CA ASN A 332 -24.79 7.61 22.95
C ASN A 332 -23.92 8.83 23.32
N ASP A 333 -22.68 8.90 22.83
CA ASP A 333 -21.80 10.07 22.96
C ASP A 333 -21.33 10.61 21.58
N PRO A 334 -22.17 11.41 20.90
CA PRO A 334 -21.81 12.00 19.62
C PRO A 334 -20.61 12.96 19.68
N GLN A 335 -20.35 13.59 20.84
CA GLN A 335 -19.24 14.53 20.99
C GLN A 335 -17.90 13.79 20.98
N LEU A 336 -17.81 12.70 21.74
CA LEU A 336 -16.65 11.81 21.72
C LEU A 336 -16.47 11.18 20.33
N CYS A 337 -17.55 10.69 19.71
CA CYS A 337 -17.51 10.15 18.34
C CYS A 337 -16.90 11.14 17.34
N ASP A 338 -17.35 12.40 17.36
CA ASP A 338 -16.82 13.46 16.51
C ASP A 338 -15.35 13.80 16.81
N ALA A 339 -14.96 13.84 18.08
CA ALA A 339 -13.59 14.11 18.49
C ALA A 339 -12.63 13.01 17.99
N ILE A 340 -13.00 11.73 18.19
CA ILE A 340 -12.26 10.57 17.70
C ILE A 340 -12.12 10.63 16.17
N ARG A 341 -13.22 10.90 15.44
CA ARG A 341 -13.20 11.03 13.97
C ARG A 341 -12.34 12.19 13.49
N ARG A 342 -12.27 13.31 14.23
CA ARG A 342 -11.36 14.43 13.89
C ARG A 342 -9.89 14.04 14.05
N ALA A 343 -9.54 13.33 15.12
CA ALA A 343 -8.18 12.81 15.31
C ALA A 343 -7.81 11.78 14.24
N LEU A 344 -8.71 10.84 13.92
CA LEU A 344 -8.50 9.82 12.89
C LEU A 344 -8.29 10.42 11.49
N ARG A 345 -8.97 11.53 11.13
CA ARG A 345 -8.73 12.24 9.85
C ARG A 345 -7.29 12.73 9.69
N GLN A 346 -6.58 12.96 10.80
CA GLN A 346 -5.19 13.40 10.80
C GLN A 346 -4.21 12.21 10.84
N CYS A 347 -4.70 10.98 10.92
CA CYS A 347 -3.90 9.77 10.98
C CYS A 347 -3.54 9.30 9.56
N PRO A 348 -2.25 9.25 9.19
CA PRO A 348 -1.81 8.63 7.95
C PRO A 348 -2.02 7.11 7.93
N ASP A 349 -1.86 6.47 6.77
CA ASP A 349 -1.94 5.01 6.64
C ASP A 349 -0.69 4.33 7.22
N LEU A 350 -0.75 4.06 8.53
CA LEU A 350 0.35 3.45 9.29
C LEU A 350 0.79 2.11 8.72
N GLU A 351 -0.15 1.24 8.32
CA GLU A 351 0.16 -0.11 7.83
C GLU A 351 1.01 -0.05 6.55
N ARG A 352 0.60 0.78 5.58
CA ARG A 352 1.31 0.92 4.30
C ARG A 352 2.67 1.59 4.43
N ALA A 353 2.79 2.58 5.30
CA ALA A 353 4.07 3.20 5.60
C ALA A 353 5.06 2.17 6.20
N LEU A 354 4.62 1.35 7.16
CA LEU A 354 5.44 0.29 7.77
C LEU A 354 5.87 -0.78 6.75
N ALA A 355 4.96 -1.20 5.88
CA ALA A 355 5.28 -2.18 4.84
C ALA A 355 6.35 -1.65 3.86
N ARG A 356 6.25 -0.38 3.44
CA ARG A 356 7.28 0.23 2.58
C ARG A 356 8.63 0.37 3.28
N LEU A 357 8.63 0.82 4.54
CA LEU A 357 9.86 0.96 5.32
C LEU A 357 10.56 -0.39 5.51
N SER A 358 9.82 -1.44 5.88
CA SER A 358 10.37 -2.80 6.05
C SER A 358 10.94 -3.41 4.76
N LEU A 359 10.38 -3.06 3.59
CA LEU A 359 10.94 -3.46 2.28
C LEU A 359 12.13 -2.61 1.81
N GLY A 360 12.51 -1.57 2.56
CA GLY A 360 13.53 -0.60 2.16
C GLY A 360 13.12 0.20 0.92
N ARG A 361 11.82 0.47 0.78
CA ARG A 361 11.23 1.30 -0.28
C ARG A 361 10.57 2.58 0.25
N GLY A 362 10.41 2.66 1.57
CA GLY A 362 9.89 3.87 2.21
C GLY A 362 10.92 4.99 2.22
N GLY A 363 10.43 6.22 2.24
CA GLY A 363 11.23 7.43 2.34
C GLY A 363 11.02 8.19 3.66
N PRO A 364 11.67 9.35 3.83
CA PRO A 364 11.53 10.16 5.04
C PRO A 364 10.08 10.54 5.39
N ARG A 365 9.23 10.72 4.39
CA ARG A 365 7.80 10.98 4.59
C ARG A 365 7.04 9.81 5.18
N ASP A 366 7.42 8.57 4.88
CA ASP A 366 6.81 7.40 5.50
C ASP A 366 7.15 7.32 6.99
N LEU A 367 8.41 7.60 7.35
CA LEU A 367 8.83 7.63 8.75
C LEU A 367 8.12 8.74 9.54
N LEU A 368 7.96 9.92 8.91
CA LEU A 368 7.15 11.00 9.48
C LEU A 368 5.69 10.57 9.62
N ALA A 369 5.11 9.90 8.63
CA ALA A 369 3.73 9.41 8.66
C ALA A 369 3.50 8.42 9.83
N VAL A 370 4.45 7.52 10.08
CA VAL A 370 4.43 6.63 11.24
C VAL A 370 4.47 7.41 12.56
N CYS A 371 5.36 8.41 12.67
CA CYS A 371 5.41 9.30 13.84
C CYS A 371 4.09 10.05 14.07
N THR A 372 3.50 10.62 13.01
CA THR A 372 2.21 11.30 13.07
C THR A 372 1.10 10.34 13.51
N ALA A 373 1.05 9.12 12.96
CA ALA A 373 0.06 8.12 13.36
C ALA A 373 0.16 7.76 14.85
N MET A 374 1.38 7.55 15.38
CA MET A 374 1.59 7.29 16.81
C MET A 374 1.16 8.44 17.70
N ARG A 375 1.41 9.70 17.30
CA ARG A 375 0.93 10.88 18.04
C ARG A 375 -0.60 10.93 18.07
N GLN A 376 -1.25 10.65 16.94
CA GLN A 376 -2.72 10.62 16.87
C GLN A 376 -3.29 9.46 17.70
N ALA A 377 -2.65 8.29 17.69
CA ALA A 377 -3.03 7.16 18.54
C ALA A 377 -2.95 7.54 20.03
N ALA A 378 -1.89 8.23 20.46
CA ALA A 378 -1.78 8.74 21.83
C ALA A 378 -2.90 9.73 22.18
N ALA A 379 -3.22 10.67 21.28
CA ALA A 379 -4.32 11.61 21.48
C ALA A 379 -5.70 10.92 21.58
N ILE A 380 -5.94 9.91 20.73
CA ILE A 380 -7.16 9.10 20.75
C ILE A 380 -7.25 8.31 22.06
N ARG A 381 -6.15 7.70 22.52
CA ARG A 381 -6.08 7.02 23.81
C ARG A 381 -6.45 7.96 24.95
N ASP A 382 -5.93 9.20 24.94
CA ASP A 382 -6.24 10.18 25.97
C ASP A 382 -7.73 10.60 25.95
N LEU A 383 -8.34 10.75 24.76
CA LEU A 383 -9.79 10.98 24.61
C LEU A 383 -10.63 9.81 25.15
N LEU A 384 -10.18 8.57 24.93
CA LEU A 384 -10.84 7.40 25.51
C LEU A 384 -10.65 7.36 27.04
N GLY A 385 -9.48 7.75 27.55
CA GLY A 385 -9.14 7.74 28.96
C GLY A 385 -9.78 8.85 29.80
N THR A 386 -10.22 9.96 29.20
CA THR A 386 -10.99 11.00 29.91
C THR A 386 -12.38 10.54 30.35
N HIS A 387 -12.83 9.38 29.87
CA HIS A 387 -14.04 8.70 30.34
C HIS A 387 -13.61 7.47 31.17
N PRO A 388 -13.61 7.56 32.51
CA PRO A 388 -13.10 6.47 33.34
C PRO A 388 -13.86 5.17 33.08
N ALA A 389 -13.12 4.05 32.99
CA ALA A 389 -13.66 2.70 32.80
C ALA A 389 -14.66 2.28 33.90
N ASP A 390 -14.67 2.99 35.04
CA ASP A 390 -15.61 2.81 36.14
C ASP A 390 -16.98 3.48 35.90
N LEU A 391 -17.15 4.22 34.80
CA LEU A 391 -18.48 4.68 34.36
C LEU A 391 -19.27 3.50 33.81
N VAL A 392 -20.45 3.28 34.39
CA VAL A 392 -21.41 2.27 33.92
C VAL A 392 -21.67 2.46 32.42
N GLY A 393 -21.38 1.43 31.61
CA GLY A 393 -21.71 1.38 30.19
C GLY A 393 -20.56 1.55 29.19
N VAL A 394 -19.29 1.61 29.63
CA VAL A 394 -18.12 1.54 28.73
C VAL A 394 -17.89 0.08 28.29
N PRO A 395 -17.86 -0.23 26.97
CA PRO A 395 -17.58 -1.58 26.49
C PRO A 395 -16.15 -2.06 26.82
N ASP A 396 -15.99 -3.31 27.29
CA ASP A 396 -14.69 -3.91 27.66
C ASP A 396 -13.64 -3.81 26.55
N ILE A 397 -14.06 -3.97 25.30
CA ILE A 397 -13.19 -3.91 24.11
C ILE A 397 -12.52 -2.53 23.96
N LEU A 398 -13.09 -1.44 24.49
CA LEU A 398 -12.43 -0.12 24.46
C LEU A 398 -11.19 -0.09 25.34
N ALA A 399 -11.16 -0.84 26.44
CA ALA A 399 -9.96 -0.97 27.27
C ALA A 399 -8.86 -1.73 26.54
N GLU A 400 -9.20 -2.81 25.82
CA GLU A 400 -8.28 -3.56 24.97
C GLU A 400 -7.69 -2.66 23.86
N LEU A 401 -8.56 -1.93 23.15
CA LEU A 401 -8.17 -0.99 22.10
C LEU A 401 -7.27 0.13 22.64
N SER A 402 -7.60 0.67 23.83
CA SER A 402 -6.78 1.70 24.48
C SER A 402 -5.36 1.19 24.80
N ALA A 403 -5.23 -0.07 25.23
CA ALA A 403 -3.93 -0.70 25.44
C ALA A 403 -3.16 -0.91 24.13
N ASP A 404 -3.84 -1.27 23.04
CA ASP A 404 -3.23 -1.46 21.73
C ASP A 404 -2.82 -0.15 21.03
N LEU A 405 -3.50 0.96 21.33
CA LEU A 405 -3.03 2.31 20.94
C LEU A 405 -1.70 2.69 21.60
N GLY A 406 -1.30 1.98 22.65
CA GLY A 406 0.06 1.94 23.20
C GLY A 406 0.55 3.22 23.89
N HIS A 407 1.80 3.17 24.37
CA HIS A 407 2.49 4.26 25.07
C HIS A 407 3.90 4.52 24.49
N GLN A 408 4.01 4.60 23.17
CA GLN A 408 5.28 4.74 22.45
C GLN A 408 5.89 6.16 22.53
N GLN A 409 5.69 6.87 23.65
CA GLN A 409 6.18 8.24 23.83
C GLN A 409 7.69 8.37 23.58
N PRO A 410 8.56 7.45 24.05
CA PRO A 410 10.00 7.53 23.76
C PRO A 410 10.33 7.48 22.26
N LEU A 411 9.61 6.65 21.50
CA LEU A 411 9.80 6.53 20.05
C LEU A 411 9.25 7.75 19.31
N ILE A 412 8.08 8.25 19.74
CA ILE A 412 7.53 9.52 19.25
C ILE A 412 8.56 10.62 19.45
N ASP A 413 9.10 10.78 20.66
CA ASP A 413 10.06 11.83 20.98
C ASP A 413 11.33 11.66 20.13
N ALA A 414 11.89 10.45 20.04
CA ALA A 414 13.08 10.18 19.24
C ALA A 414 12.89 10.58 17.76
N LEU A 415 11.79 10.15 17.12
CA LEU A 415 11.51 10.49 15.73
C LEU A 415 11.20 11.97 15.53
N SER A 416 10.52 12.58 16.50
CA SER A 416 10.16 14.01 16.48
C SER A 416 11.37 14.93 16.55
N HIS A 417 12.39 14.55 17.31
CA HIS A 417 13.66 15.27 17.38
C HIS A 417 14.56 14.96 16.18
N ALA A 418 14.44 13.77 15.58
CA ALA A 418 15.27 13.35 14.46
C ALA A 418 14.85 13.95 13.12
N LEU A 419 13.54 14.12 12.87
CA LEU A 419 13.02 14.47 11.55
C LEU A 419 12.64 15.94 11.43
N LYS A 420 12.89 16.52 10.25
CA LYS A 420 12.33 17.82 9.89
C LYS A 420 10.81 17.73 9.69
N PRO A 421 10.06 18.84 9.89
CA PRO A 421 8.61 18.88 9.68
C PRO A 421 8.19 18.55 8.24
N GLU A 422 8.97 18.98 7.25
CA GLU A 422 8.70 18.75 5.82
C GLU A 422 9.90 18.07 5.16
N PRO A 423 10.07 16.75 5.33
CA PRO A 423 11.19 16.06 4.74
C PRO A 423 10.93 15.77 3.24
N PRO A 424 12.00 15.65 2.44
CA PRO A 424 11.90 15.23 1.05
C PRO A 424 11.27 13.84 0.91
N LEU A 425 10.85 13.53 -0.33
CA LEU A 425 10.26 12.23 -0.65
C LEU A 425 11.28 11.09 -0.58
N LEU A 426 12.49 11.31 -1.09
CA LEU A 426 13.51 10.28 -1.24
C LEU A 426 14.67 10.52 -0.29
N THR A 427 15.20 9.44 0.30
CA THR A 427 16.36 9.50 1.19
C THR A 427 17.62 10.00 0.47
N ARG A 428 17.77 9.68 -0.82
CA ARG A 428 18.93 10.08 -1.63
C ARG A 428 19.08 11.60 -1.80
N ASP A 429 18.00 12.36 -1.58
CA ASP A 429 18.00 13.81 -1.74
C ASP A 429 18.58 14.52 -0.49
N GLY A 430 18.68 13.80 0.65
CA GLY A 430 19.19 14.33 1.91
C GLY A 430 18.38 15.48 2.50
N GLY A 431 18.80 16.01 3.64
CA GLY A 431 18.15 17.13 4.30
C GLY A 431 16.87 16.79 5.06
N PHE A 432 16.66 15.53 5.44
CA PHE A 432 15.49 15.09 6.22
C PHE A 432 15.74 15.05 7.73
N ILE A 433 16.99 14.96 8.17
CA ILE A 433 17.35 15.02 9.59
C ILE A 433 17.31 16.45 10.12
N ALA A 434 16.66 16.67 11.27
CA ALA A 434 16.54 17.96 11.93
C ALA A 434 17.90 18.54 12.39
N GLU A 435 17.96 19.86 12.54
CA GLU A 435 19.12 20.54 13.11
C GLU A 435 19.19 20.29 14.63
N GLY A 436 20.40 20.09 15.15
CA GLY A 436 20.62 19.81 16.58
C GLY A 436 20.45 18.33 16.95
N TYR A 437 20.04 17.47 16.02
CA TYR A 437 19.90 16.04 16.28
C TYR A 437 21.26 15.31 16.35
N HIS A 438 22.19 15.70 15.47
CA HIS A 438 23.50 15.03 15.37
C HIS A 438 24.62 16.04 15.10
N ALA A 439 25.49 16.25 16.09
CA ALA A 439 26.50 17.30 16.07
C ALA A 439 27.44 17.25 14.85
N ALA A 440 27.90 16.06 14.44
CA ALA A 440 28.78 15.95 13.28
C ALA A 440 28.06 16.26 11.96
N LEU A 441 26.74 16.01 11.88
CA LEU A 441 25.96 16.39 10.70
C LEU A 441 25.80 17.91 10.63
N ASP A 442 25.54 18.54 11.77
CA ASP A 442 25.41 19.99 11.87
C ASP A 442 26.72 20.70 11.55
N GLU A 443 27.87 20.18 11.98
CA GLU A 443 29.19 20.70 11.63
C GLU A 443 29.44 20.67 10.12
N VAL A 444 29.15 19.53 9.46
CA VAL A 444 29.34 19.40 8.01
C VAL A 444 28.37 20.31 7.24
N ARG A 445 27.12 20.46 7.72
CA ARG A 445 26.14 21.40 7.14
C ARG A 445 26.57 22.85 7.32
N LEU A 446 27.16 23.19 8.47
CA LEU A 446 27.69 24.53 8.74
C LEU A 446 28.80 24.85 7.73
N LEU A 447 29.79 23.97 7.56
CA LEU A 447 30.86 24.12 6.56
C LEU A 447 30.31 24.36 5.14
N ALA A 448 29.29 23.60 4.74
CA ALA A 448 28.64 23.79 3.44
C ALA A 448 27.92 25.14 3.32
N SER A 449 27.30 25.63 4.40
CA SER A 449 26.61 26.93 4.43
C SER A 449 27.58 28.11 4.47
N GLU A 450 28.68 28.01 5.20
CA GLU A 450 29.75 29.01 5.23
C GLU A 450 30.41 29.12 3.86
N SER A 451 30.64 27.99 3.19
CA SER A 451 31.17 27.95 1.83
C SER A 451 30.28 28.70 0.82
N LYS A 452 28.94 28.64 0.98
CA LYS A 452 28.01 29.46 0.18
C LYS A 452 28.15 30.96 0.47
N ARG A 453 28.43 31.35 1.72
CA ARG A 453 28.72 32.75 2.07
C ARG A 453 30.01 33.23 1.42
N VAL A 454 31.02 32.37 1.34
CA VAL A 454 32.27 32.64 0.62
C VAL A 454 32.03 32.85 -0.88
N ILE A 455 31.11 32.09 -1.51
CA ILE A 455 30.72 32.31 -2.92
C ILE A 455 30.18 33.72 -3.13
N SER A 456 29.28 34.19 -2.25
CA SER A 456 28.74 35.56 -2.34
C SER A 456 29.83 36.62 -2.20
N GLY A 457 30.82 36.39 -1.33
CA GLY A 457 32.00 37.25 -1.21
C GLY A 457 32.89 37.23 -2.45
N LEU A 458 33.10 36.06 -3.05
CA LEU A 458 33.82 35.91 -4.32
C LEU A 458 33.11 36.62 -5.47
N GLU A 459 31.78 36.53 -5.57
CA GLU A 459 31.01 37.26 -6.58
C GLU A 459 31.23 38.77 -6.47
N ALA A 460 31.18 39.33 -5.25
CA ALA A 460 31.43 40.75 -5.03
C ALA A 460 32.86 41.15 -5.41
N ARG A 461 33.86 40.38 -4.97
CA ARG A 461 35.27 40.62 -5.30
C ARG A 461 35.52 40.56 -6.81
N TYR A 462 34.97 39.55 -7.50
CA TYR A 462 35.15 39.40 -8.94
C TYR A 462 34.46 40.50 -9.75
N ARG A 463 33.35 41.07 -9.26
CA ARG A 463 32.75 42.27 -9.86
C ARG A 463 33.68 43.48 -9.77
N GLU A 464 34.29 43.69 -8.61
CA GLU A 464 35.21 44.80 -8.37
C GLU A 464 36.49 44.66 -9.20
N GLU A 465 37.13 43.50 -9.18
CA GLU A 465 38.37 43.20 -9.93
C GLU A 465 38.17 43.30 -11.45
N SER A 466 37.03 42.82 -11.97
CA SER A 466 36.74 42.84 -13.41
C SER A 466 36.11 44.15 -13.90
N GLY A 467 35.52 44.94 -12.99
CA GLY A 467 34.69 46.09 -13.32
C GLY A 467 33.43 45.73 -14.11
N ILE A 468 32.89 44.51 -13.95
CA ILE A 468 31.71 44.00 -14.66
C ILE A 468 30.57 43.77 -13.65
N GLU A 469 29.63 44.71 -13.54
CA GLU A 469 28.51 44.60 -12.58
C GLU A 469 27.61 43.39 -12.83
N ARG A 470 27.39 43.01 -14.09
CA ARG A 470 26.49 41.91 -14.47
C ARG A 470 27.10 40.51 -14.27
N LEU A 471 28.33 40.42 -13.78
CA LEU A 471 28.98 39.14 -13.46
C LEU A 471 28.20 38.45 -12.34
N ARG A 472 27.84 37.18 -12.53
CA ARG A 472 27.13 36.36 -11.53
C ARG A 472 27.79 35.00 -11.40
N ILE A 473 27.93 34.50 -10.19
CA ILE A 473 28.27 33.09 -9.97
C ILE A 473 26.97 32.29 -9.97
N ARG A 474 26.88 31.29 -10.85
CA ARG A 474 25.73 30.39 -10.97
C ARG A 474 26.17 28.95 -10.77
N HIS A 475 25.20 28.10 -10.45
CA HIS A 475 25.40 26.65 -10.34
C HIS A 475 24.48 25.92 -11.32
N ASN A 476 24.98 24.86 -11.95
CA ASN A 476 24.13 23.87 -12.60
C ASN A 476 24.73 22.46 -12.44
N ASN A 477 23.94 21.42 -12.67
CA ASN A 477 24.37 20.04 -12.41
C ASN A 477 25.44 19.49 -13.38
N VAL A 478 25.75 20.20 -14.48
CA VAL A 478 26.68 19.72 -15.52
C VAL A 478 28.06 20.38 -15.40
N LEU A 479 28.08 21.68 -15.14
CA LEU A 479 29.28 22.52 -15.03
C LEU A 479 29.63 22.87 -13.58
N GLY A 480 28.74 22.58 -12.64
CA GLY A 480 28.89 22.97 -11.24
C GLY A 480 28.83 24.48 -11.07
N TYR A 481 29.68 25.04 -10.22
CA TYR A 481 29.78 26.49 -10.02
C TYR A 481 30.61 27.15 -11.13
N PHE A 482 30.05 28.18 -11.75
CA PHE A 482 30.72 28.94 -12.80
C PHE A 482 30.34 30.41 -12.74
N ILE A 483 31.22 31.26 -13.27
CA ILE A 483 31.01 32.68 -13.45
C ILE A 483 30.36 32.89 -14.80
N GLU A 484 29.25 33.61 -14.85
CA GLU A 484 28.51 33.94 -16.08
C GLU A 484 28.51 35.45 -16.29
N THR A 485 28.81 35.87 -17.53
CA THR A 485 28.77 37.27 -17.97
C THR A 485 28.28 37.37 -19.41
N THR A 486 27.99 38.58 -19.91
CA THR A 486 27.59 38.79 -21.31
C THR A 486 28.76 38.57 -22.26
N ALA A 487 28.48 38.21 -23.52
CA ALA A 487 29.53 38.00 -24.54
C ALA A 487 30.49 39.20 -24.68
N SER A 488 29.94 40.43 -24.73
CA SER A 488 30.73 41.66 -24.81
C SER A 488 31.65 41.91 -23.60
N ALA A 489 31.26 41.46 -22.41
CA ALA A 489 32.04 41.61 -21.20
C ALA A 489 33.01 40.44 -20.98
N GLY A 490 32.71 39.26 -21.54
CA GLY A 490 33.57 38.08 -21.53
C GLY A 490 34.89 38.29 -22.26
N ASP A 491 34.91 39.06 -23.36
CA ASP A 491 36.15 39.40 -24.07
C ASP A 491 37.17 40.14 -23.20
N ARG A 492 36.70 40.91 -22.21
CA ARG A 492 37.56 41.62 -21.25
C ARG A 492 38.22 40.66 -20.26
N LEU A 493 37.50 39.61 -19.83
CA LEU A 493 38.03 38.58 -18.93
C LEU A 493 39.05 37.67 -19.61
N MET A 494 39.03 37.57 -20.95
CA MET A 494 39.99 36.79 -21.74
C MET A 494 41.28 37.54 -22.09
N ARG A 495 41.42 38.82 -21.72
CA ARG A 495 42.61 39.63 -21.99
C ARG A 495 43.49 39.78 -20.74
N PRO A 496 44.82 39.93 -20.90
CA PRO A 496 45.71 40.25 -19.79
C PRO A 496 45.33 41.57 -19.09
N PRO A 497 45.43 41.65 -17.74
CA PRO A 497 45.92 40.62 -16.80
C PRO A 497 44.82 39.65 -16.29
N LEU A 498 43.54 39.88 -16.62
CA LEU A 498 42.41 39.13 -16.03
C LEU A 498 42.35 37.66 -16.50
N ASN A 499 42.91 37.36 -17.66
CA ASN A 499 42.97 36.00 -18.21
C ASN A 499 43.80 35.01 -17.34
N GLU A 500 44.62 35.51 -16.42
CA GLU A 500 45.33 34.67 -15.44
C GLU A 500 44.42 34.16 -14.32
N THR A 501 43.36 34.92 -14.02
CA THR A 501 42.41 34.60 -12.94
C THR A 501 41.17 33.88 -13.47
N PHE A 502 40.62 34.33 -14.60
CA PHE A 502 39.38 33.82 -15.19
C PHE A 502 39.68 32.83 -16.33
N ILE A 503 39.38 31.56 -16.09
CA ILE A 503 39.60 30.46 -17.02
C ILE A 503 38.31 30.23 -17.82
N HIS A 504 38.36 30.40 -19.14
CA HIS A 504 37.21 30.18 -20.02
C HIS A 504 36.75 28.71 -19.98
N ARG A 505 35.43 28.49 -19.89
CA ARG A 505 34.82 27.14 -19.96
C ARG A 505 33.89 26.94 -21.15
N GLN A 506 33.02 27.91 -21.44
CA GLN A 506 31.99 27.74 -22.46
C GLN A 506 31.52 29.09 -22.99
N THR A 507 31.32 29.18 -24.31
CA THR A 507 30.65 30.31 -24.97
C THR A 507 29.24 29.89 -25.39
N LEU A 508 28.24 30.69 -25.04
CA LEU A 508 26.85 30.59 -25.48
C LEU A 508 26.49 31.79 -26.35
N ALA A 509 25.31 31.78 -26.97
CA ALA A 509 24.87 32.83 -27.90
C ALA A 509 24.94 34.25 -27.32
N ASN A 510 24.59 34.43 -26.04
CA ASN A 510 24.57 35.74 -25.38
C ASN A 510 25.52 35.86 -24.17
N ASN A 511 25.98 34.73 -23.64
CA ASN A 511 26.72 34.67 -22.38
C ASN A 511 28.01 33.86 -22.53
N VAL A 512 29.02 34.18 -21.74
CA VAL A 512 30.28 33.43 -21.66
C VAL A 512 30.48 32.99 -20.22
N ARG A 513 30.95 31.76 -20.05
CA ARG A 513 31.15 31.11 -18.75
C ARG A 513 32.63 30.91 -18.46
N PHE A 514 33.02 31.23 -17.23
CA PHE A 514 34.38 31.13 -16.71
C PHE A 514 34.41 30.35 -15.40
N THR A 515 35.58 29.87 -15.02
CA THR A 515 35.89 29.32 -13.70
C THR A 515 37.17 29.98 -13.17
N THR A 516 37.47 29.79 -11.90
CA THR A 516 38.74 30.22 -11.28
C THR A 516 39.26 29.10 -10.40
N VAL A 517 40.55 29.11 -10.06
CA VAL A 517 41.13 28.10 -9.15
C VAL A 517 40.39 28.12 -7.80
N ALA A 518 40.18 29.30 -7.22
CA ALA A 518 39.47 29.46 -5.96
C ALA A 518 38.01 28.97 -6.01
N LEU A 519 37.31 29.22 -7.13
CA LEU A 519 35.94 28.74 -7.30
C LEU A 519 35.89 27.21 -7.43
N GLY A 520 36.85 26.62 -8.14
CA GLY A 520 36.95 25.16 -8.28
C GLY A 520 37.33 24.45 -6.98
N GLU A 521 38.21 25.03 -6.15
CA GLU A 521 38.54 24.51 -4.82
C GLU A 521 37.33 24.54 -3.89
N LEU A 522 36.58 25.65 -3.88
CA LEU A 522 35.37 25.81 -3.08
C LEU A 522 34.25 24.88 -3.55
N GLU A 523 34.09 24.68 -4.86
CA GLU A 523 33.16 23.71 -5.43
C GLU A 523 33.46 22.28 -4.95
N ARG A 524 34.75 21.90 -4.94
CA ARG A 524 35.19 20.58 -4.46
C ARG A 524 34.87 20.42 -2.96
N GLU A 525 35.13 21.44 -2.16
CA GLU A 525 34.85 21.44 -0.72
C GLU A 525 33.35 21.31 -0.43
N ILE A 526 32.52 22.11 -1.11
CA ILE A 526 31.04 22.04 -1.00
C ILE A 526 30.52 20.67 -1.39
N THR A 527 31.02 20.11 -2.50
CA THR A 527 30.59 18.80 -2.99
C THR A 527 30.98 17.69 -2.01
N GLN A 528 32.20 17.74 -1.45
CA GLN A 528 32.68 16.78 -0.47
C GLN A 528 31.90 16.88 0.85
N ALA A 529 31.60 18.09 1.32
CA ALA A 529 30.75 18.31 2.50
C ALA A 529 29.33 17.79 2.25
N GLY A 530 28.74 18.06 1.09
CA GLY A 530 27.41 17.55 0.71
C GLY A 530 27.36 16.01 0.70
N GLY A 531 28.36 15.36 0.11
CA GLY A 531 28.46 13.90 0.11
C GLY A 531 28.63 13.31 1.51
N LYS A 532 29.45 13.92 2.36
CA LYS A 532 29.61 13.51 3.77
C LYS A 532 28.32 13.68 4.57
N ALA A 533 27.62 14.81 4.40
CA ALA A 533 26.34 15.05 5.07
C ALA A 533 25.31 14.00 4.67
N LEU A 534 25.20 13.68 3.38
CA LEU A 534 24.29 12.65 2.89
C LEU A 534 24.63 11.27 3.46
N ALA A 535 25.92 10.90 3.53
CA ALA A 535 26.34 9.63 4.11
C ALA A 535 25.94 9.52 5.59
N ILE A 536 26.20 10.55 6.40
CA ILE A 536 25.77 10.59 7.81
C ILE A 536 24.25 10.51 7.93
N GLU A 537 23.50 11.22 7.08
CA GLU A 537 22.03 11.14 7.10
C GLU A 537 21.51 9.74 6.76
N LEU A 538 22.15 9.03 5.83
CA LEU A 538 21.78 7.66 5.48
C LEU A 538 22.09 6.67 6.62
N GLU A 539 23.20 6.84 7.34
CA GLU A 539 23.51 6.05 8.54
C GLU A 539 22.47 6.28 9.65
N LEU A 540 22.11 7.54 9.90
CA LEU A 540 21.07 7.88 10.87
C LEU A 540 19.70 7.33 10.45
N TRP A 541 19.38 7.39 9.16
CA TRP A 541 18.18 6.79 8.60
C TRP A 541 18.09 5.28 8.91
N GLU A 542 19.16 4.52 8.63
CA GLU A 542 19.19 3.08 8.90
C GLU A 542 18.98 2.77 10.39
N ALA A 543 19.59 3.55 11.29
CA ALA A 543 19.40 3.40 12.72
C ALA A 543 17.95 3.68 13.17
N LEU A 544 17.31 4.72 12.61
CA LEU A 544 15.92 5.06 12.91
C LEU A 544 14.95 3.98 12.42
N VAL A 545 15.15 3.46 11.21
CA VAL A 545 14.33 2.38 10.64
C VAL A 545 14.51 1.08 11.42
N ALA A 546 15.74 0.77 11.87
CA ALA A 546 16.00 -0.38 12.73
C ALA A 546 15.22 -0.28 14.05
N THR A 547 15.29 0.88 14.72
CA THR A 547 14.56 1.13 15.98
C THR A 547 13.05 1.00 15.80
N LEU A 548 12.52 1.50 14.67
CA LEU A 548 11.10 1.35 14.33
C LEU A 548 10.71 -0.12 14.12
N SER A 549 11.58 -0.89 13.45
CA SER A 549 11.32 -2.29 13.12
C SER A 549 11.20 -3.17 14.36
N GLU A 550 11.93 -2.86 15.43
CA GLU A 550 11.82 -3.54 16.74
C GLU A 550 10.45 -3.36 17.39
N GLN A 551 9.77 -2.23 17.14
CA GLN A 551 8.43 -1.94 17.66
C GLN A 551 7.31 -2.43 16.73
N GLY A 552 7.66 -3.07 15.62
CA GLY A 552 6.76 -3.49 14.54
C GLY A 552 5.44 -4.13 15.00
N PRO A 553 5.48 -5.20 15.83
CA PRO A 553 4.26 -5.87 16.29
C PRO A 553 3.31 -4.95 17.07
N ALA A 554 3.85 -4.02 17.87
CA ALA A 554 3.03 -3.06 18.62
C ALA A 554 2.39 -2.03 17.67
N LEU A 555 3.13 -1.56 16.67
CA LEU A 555 2.62 -0.62 15.67
C LEU A 555 1.53 -1.25 14.78
N GLN A 556 1.65 -2.55 14.46
CA GLN A 556 0.60 -3.28 13.75
C GLN A 556 -0.69 -3.40 14.56
N ARG A 557 -0.60 -3.66 15.87
CA ARG A 557 -1.78 -3.68 16.76
C ARG A 557 -2.43 -2.29 16.86
N MET A 558 -1.62 -1.25 17.01
CA MET A 558 -2.09 0.14 16.98
C MET A 558 -2.85 0.45 15.70
N ALA A 559 -2.33 0.05 14.54
CA ALA A 559 -3.00 0.28 13.25
C ALA A 559 -4.36 -0.42 13.18
N GLN A 560 -4.47 -1.65 13.69
CA GLN A 560 -5.72 -2.40 13.76
C GLN A 560 -6.72 -1.76 14.72
N ALA A 561 -6.27 -1.26 15.87
CA ALA A 561 -7.12 -0.54 16.82
C ALA A 561 -7.66 0.78 16.22
N LEU A 562 -6.81 1.54 15.52
CA LEU A 562 -7.22 2.76 14.82
C LEU A 562 -8.25 2.48 13.73
N ALA A 563 -8.03 1.42 12.92
CA ALA A 563 -8.97 1.01 11.89
C ALA A 563 -10.31 0.56 12.48
N PHE A 564 -10.29 -0.19 13.58
CA PHE A 564 -11.49 -0.62 14.29
C PHE A 564 -12.31 0.58 14.78
N LEU A 565 -11.67 1.54 15.46
CA LEU A 565 -12.31 2.75 15.96
C LEU A 565 -12.91 3.60 14.82
N ASP A 566 -12.22 3.69 13.68
CA ASP A 566 -12.73 4.39 12.50
C ASP A 566 -14.01 3.74 11.94
N VAL A 567 -14.01 2.41 11.82
CA VAL A 567 -15.20 1.68 11.36
C VAL A 567 -16.36 1.87 12.33
N THR A 568 -16.17 1.66 13.63
CA THR A 568 -17.28 1.75 14.60
C THR A 568 -17.78 3.18 14.77
N ALA A 569 -16.91 4.19 14.78
CA ALA A 569 -17.33 5.59 14.81
C ALA A 569 -18.02 6.01 13.49
N GLY A 570 -17.58 5.46 12.36
CA GLY A 570 -18.25 5.61 11.07
C GLY A 570 -19.66 5.02 11.07
N LEU A 571 -19.83 3.80 11.59
CA LEU A 571 -21.12 3.13 11.71
C LEU A 571 -22.04 3.85 12.71
N ALA A 572 -21.51 4.42 13.79
CA ALA A 572 -22.29 5.25 14.72
C ALA A 572 -22.80 6.53 14.03
N THR A 573 -21.95 7.18 13.23
CA THR A 573 -22.34 8.34 12.42
C THR A 573 -23.44 7.96 11.42
N LEU A 574 -23.29 6.81 10.73
CA LEU A 574 -24.29 6.28 9.81
C LEU A 574 -25.62 6.01 10.52
N ALA A 575 -25.58 5.41 11.71
CA ALA A 575 -26.78 5.09 12.46
C ALA A 575 -27.55 6.34 12.87
N ALA A 576 -26.84 7.38 13.32
CA ALA A 576 -27.45 8.67 13.64
C ALA A 576 -28.03 9.37 12.40
N SER A 577 -27.33 9.35 11.25
CA SER A 577 -27.76 10.08 10.05
C SER A 577 -28.89 9.39 9.28
N GLU A 578 -28.86 8.06 9.18
CA GLU A 578 -29.82 7.25 8.41
C GLU A 578 -30.90 6.59 9.29
N ARG A 579 -30.88 6.89 10.61
CA ARG A 579 -31.79 6.32 11.62
C ARG A 579 -31.73 4.80 11.66
N TYR A 580 -30.53 4.22 11.78
CA TYR A 580 -30.38 2.78 11.98
C TYR A 580 -30.47 2.44 13.46
N ILE A 581 -31.00 1.26 13.77
CA ILE A 581 -31.12 0.77 15.14
C ILE A 581 -30.22 -0.45 15.32
N ARG A 582 -29.72 -0.60 16.55
CA ARG A 582 -28.97 -1.78 16.98
C ARG A 582 -29.90 -3.01 16.91
N PRO A 583 -29.59 -4.02 16.08
CA PRO A 583 -30.38 -5.24 16.05
C PRO A 583 -30.09 -6.11 17.27
N GLN A 584 -31.08 -6.90 17.70
CA GLN A 584 -30.88 -7.95 18.69
C GLN A 584 -30.37 -9.21 17.99
N VAL A 585 -29.18 -9.67 18.37
CA VAL A 585 -28.54 -10.84 17.75
C VAL A 585 -28.24 -11.86 18.85
N ASP A 586 -28.87 -13.03 18.72
CA ASP A 586 -28.69 -14.19 19.58
C ASP A 586 -28.47 -15.46 18.73
N ASP A 587 -28.43 -16.63 19.38
CA ASP A 587 -28.21 -17.91 18.71
C ASP A 587 -29.52 -18.56 18.22
N SER A 588 -30.64 -17.83 18.25
CA SER A 588 -31.92 -18.31 17.75
C SER A 588 -31.95 -18.32 16.21
N ARG A 589 -33.01 -18.89 15.65
CA ARG A 589 -33.30 -18.84 14.21
C ARG A 589 -34.40 -17.84 13.87
N ALA A 590 -34.68 -16.91 14.80
CA ALA A 590 -35.67 -15.88 14.59
C ALA A 590 -35.10 -14.79 13.67
N PHE A 591 -35.91 -14.35 12.72
CA PHE A 591 -35.60 -13.28 11.80
C PHE A 591 -36.82 -12.37 11.70
N HIS A 592 -36.81 -11.35 12.56
CA HIS A 592 -37.91 -10.42 12.74
C HIS A 592 -37.43 -9.01 12.43
N ILE A 593 -38.11 -8.34 11.51
CA ILE A 593 -37.87 -6.98 11.09
C ILE A 593 -39.20 -6.24 11.11
N VAL A 594 -39.26 -5.13 11.83
CA VAL A 594 -40.35 -4.17 11.75
C VAL A 594 -39.90 -3.05 10.82
N ALA A 595 -40.75 -2.53 9.93
CA ALA A 595 -40.51 -1.38 9.08
C ALA A 595 -39.13 -1.37 8.35
N GLY A 596 -38.67 -2.52 7.88
CA GLY A 596 -37.37 -2.68 7.21
C GLY A 596 -37.24 -1.84 5.95
N ARG A 597 -36.04 -1.30 5.73
CA ARG A 597 -35.72 -0.41 4.59
C ARG A 597 -34.50 -0.93 3.83
N HIS A 598 -34.49 -0.70 2.51
CA HIS A 598 -33.32 -1.05 1.71
C HIS A 598 -32.29 0.09 1.78
N PRO A 599 -31.09 -0.14 2.34
CA PRO A 599 -30.14 0.95 2.65
C PRO A 599 -29.70 1.74 1.40
N VAL A 600 -29.42 1.04 0.30
CA VAL A 600 -29.02 1.67 -0.98
C VAL A 600 -30.18 2.41 -1.67
N VAL A 601 -31.34 1.75 -1.79
CA VAL A 601 -32.48 2.30 -2.55
C VAL A 601 -33.10 3.49 -1.81
N GLU A 602 -33.19 3.44 -0.47
CA GLU A 602 -33.66 4.58 0.33
C GLU A 602 -32.80 5.83 0.10
N GLN A 603 -31.48 5.69 0.19
CA GLN A 603 -30.56 6.80 -0.07
C GLN A 603 -30.62 7.30 -1.53
N ALA A 604 -30.83 6.41 -2.50
CA ALA A 604 -31.00 6.79 -3.90
C ALA A 604 -32.30 7.58 -4.13
N LEU A 605 -33.43 7.09 -3.60
CA LEU A 605 -34.73 7.76 -3.71
C LEU A 605 -34.75 9.11 -2.98
N ALA A 606 -34.08 9.22 -1.83
CA ALA A 606 -33.97 10.47 -1.09
C ALA A 606 -33.30 11.59 -1.92
N ARG A 607 -32.37 11.26 -2.83
CA ARG A 607 -31.75 12.21 -3.76
C ARG A 607 -32.73 12.73 -4.81
N ASP A 608 -33.70 11.91 -5.18
CA ASP A 608 -34.77 12.24 -6.14
C ASP A 608 -36.04 12.76 -5.43
N ALA A 609 -35.94 13.13 -4.15
CA ALA A 609 -37.05 13.57 -3.29
C ALA A 609 -38.23 12.57 -3.23
N ALA A 610 -37.95 11.29 -3.45
CA ALA A 610 -38.92 10.19 -3.34
C ALA A 610 -38.79 9.46 -2.00
N ILE A 611 -39.89 8.88 -1.53
CA ILE A 611 -39.98 8.18 -0.24
C ILE A 611 -39.89 6.67 -0.46
N PHE A 612 -39.04 5.98 0.30
CA PHE A 612 -39.03 4.51 0.36
C PHE A 612 -40.12 4.03 1.31
N VAL A 613 -40.94 3.06 0.87
CA VAL A 613 -41.99 2.45 1.71
C VAL A 613 -41.38 1.27 2.47
N ALA A 614 -41.33 1.38 3.79
CA ALA A 614 -40.82 0.35 4.70
C ALA A 614 -41.72 -0.90 4.72
N ASN A 615 -41.16 -2.08 4.99
CA ASN A 615 -41.89 -3.35 5.04
C ASN A 615 -41.43 -4.25 6.19
N ASP A 616 -42.37 -4.93 6.82
CA ASP A 616 -42.09 -5.92 7.87
C ASP A 616 -41.62 -7.26 7.29
N CYS A 617 -40.91 -8.03 8.10
CA CYS A 617 -40.55 -9.41 7.82
C CYS A 617 -40.56 -10.23 9.11
N ASP A 618 -41.22 -11.39 9.08
CA ASP A 618 -41.22 -12.33 10.20
C ASP A 618 -40.99 -13.75 9.64
N LEU A 619 -39.80 -14.30 9.89
CA LEU A 619 -39.37 -15.64 9.53
C LEU A 619 -38.73 -16.28 10.77
N GLY A 620 -39.24 -17.42 11.27
CA GLY A 620 -38.67 -18.00 12.50
C GLY A 620 -39.53 -19.03 13.23
N ALA A 621 -39.00 -19.54 14.34
CA ALA A 621 -39.56 -20.64 15.14
C ALA A 621 -40.84 -20.29 15.92
N ASP A 622 -41.54 -21.33 16.41
CA ASP A 622 -42.93 -21.34 16.91
C ASP A 622 -43.39 -20.07 17.62
N ARG A 623 -44.50 -19.55 17.12
CA ARG A 623 -45.15 -18.37 17.68
C ARG A 623 -45.72 -18.72 19.06
N ALA A 624 -45.79 -17.73 19.96
CA ALA A 624 -46.31 -17.88 21.31
C ALA A 624 -47.78 -18.38 21.38
N ASP A 625 -48.48 -18.42 20.25
CA ASP A 625 -49.85 -18.91 20.07
C ASP A 625 -49.94 -20.42 19.71
N GLY A 626 -48.82 -21.14 19.67
CA GLY A 626 -48.78 -22.58 19.39
C GLY A 626 -48.89 -22.96 17.91
N MET A 627 -48.81 -21.98 17.00
CA MET A 627 -48.72 -22.20 15.56
C MET A 627 -47.26 -22.50 15.13
N ALA A 628 -47.09 -23.47 14.24
CA ALA A 628 -45.81 -23.81 13.65
C ALA A 628 -45.15 -22.57 13.01
N GLY A 629 -43.86 -22.38 13.27
CA GLY A 629 -43.07 -21.25 12.74
C GLY A 629 -43.24 -21.00 11.23
N GLN A 630 -43.21 -19.73 10.80
CA GLN A 630 -43.33 -19.34 9.39
C GLN A 630 -41.96 -19.36 8.71
N TRP A 631 -41.61 -20.46 8.05
CA TRP A 631 -40.30 -20.65 7.42
C TRP A 631 -40.24 -20.29 5.93
N LEU A 632 -41.39 -20.07 5.29
CA LEU A 632 -41.50 -19.84 3.85
C LEU A 632 -42.57 -18.79 3.55
N TRP A 633 -42.22 -17.77 2.79
CA TRP A 633 -43.16 -16.78 2.26
C TRP A 633 -43.33 -16.97 0.75
N LEU A 634 -44.58 -17.14 0.30
CA LEU A 634 -44.92 -17.07 -1.12
C LEU A 634 -45.31 -15.62 -1.47
N VAL A 635 -44.39 -14.90 -2.10
CA VAL A 635 -44.61 -13.50 -2.51
C VAL A 635 -45.15 -13.47 -3.93
N THR A 636 -46.31 -12.84 -4.14
CA THR A 636 -46.93 -12.66 -5.46
C THR A 636 -47.40 -11.23 -5.65
N GLY A 637 -47.28 -10.70 -6.87
CA GLY A 637 -47.70 -9.35 -7.22
C GLY A 637 -47.49 -9.06 -8.71
N PRO A 638 -47.92 -7.88 -9.19
CA PRO A 638 -47.69 -7.47 -10.56
C PRO A 638 -46.23 -7.07 -10.80
N ASN A 639 -45.75 -7.18 -12.04
CA ASN A 639 -44.43 -6.67 -12.43
C ASN A 639 -44.27 -5.21 -11.99
N MET A 640 -43.10 -4.85 -11.46
CA MET A 640 -42.77 -3.53 -10.89
C MET A 640 -43.41 -3.19 -9.53
N ALA A 641 -44.17 -4.10 -8.90
CA ALA A 641 -44.69 -3.90 -7.54
C ALA A 641 -43.63 -3.95 -6.42
N GLY A 642 -42.35 -4.14 -6.77
CA GLY A 642 -41.26 -4.15 -5.80
C GLY A 642 -40.99 -5.51 -5.17
N GLU A 643 -41.44 -6.64 -5.73
CA GLU A 643 -41.16 -7.99 -5.20
C GLU A 643 -39.66 -8.23 -4.94
N LYS A 644 -38.80 -7.89 -5.91
CA LYS A 644 -37.33 -7.95 -5.75
C LYS A 644 -36.80 -6.93 -4.73
N LYS A 645 -37.51 -5.82 -4.53
CA LYS A 645 -37.21 -4.78 -3.53
C LYS A 645 -37.80 -5.10 -2.14
N ILE A 646 -38.59 -6.17 -1.99
CA ILE A 646 -39.07 -6.71 -0.71
C ILE A 646 -38.12 -7.81 -0.21
N LEU A 647 -37.51 -8.57 -1.12
CA LEU A 647 -36.59 -9.67 -0.78
C LEU A 647 -35.17 -9.19 -0.44
N ARG A 648 -34.59 -8.30 -1.25
CA ARG A 648 -33.22 -7.79 -1.01
C ARG A 648 -33.02 -6.99 0.28
N PRO A 649 -33.96 -6.13 0.74
CA PRO A 649 -33.81 -5.50 2.05
C PRO A 649 -33.72 -6.53 3.16
N LYS A 650 -34.40 -7.69 3.07
CA LYS A 650 -34.32 -8.76 4.07
C LYS A 650 -32.96 -9.45 4.08
N GLU A 651 -32.26 -9.47 2.96
CA GLU A 651 -30.89 -9.98 2.88
C GLU A 651 -29.84 -8.94 3.36
N LEU A 652 -30.26 -7.68 3.55
CA LEU A 652 -29.41 -6.51 3.84
C LEU A 652 -29.89 -5.71 5.07
N SER A 653 -30.83 -6.26 5.85
CA SER A 653 -31.76 -5.48 6.68
C SER A 653 -31.17 -4.88 7.94
N VAL A 654 -31.75 -3.74 8.30
CA VAL A 654 -31.62 -3.04 9.59
C VAL A 654 -33.02 -2.66 10.07
N ASP A 655 -33.31 -2.90 11.35
CA ASP A 655 -34.56 -2.58 12.06
C ASP A 655 -34.65 -1.06 12.37
N PRO A 656 -35.81 -0.38 12.28
CA PRO A 656 -36.02 1.01 12.65
C PRO A 656 -37.09 1.31 13.73
N SER A 657 -37.51 0.37 14.59
CA SER A 657 -38.42 0.71 15.69
C SER A 657 -37.74 0.98 17.06
N PRO A 658 -37.92 2.16 17.68
CA PRO A 658 -37.82 2.33 19.13
C PRO A 658 -39.17 1.95 19.74
N HIS A 659 -39.23 0.86 20.51
CA HIS A 659 -40.37 0.63 21.40
C HIS A 659 -40.06 1.26 22.76
N ASP A 660 -40.79 2.36 23.04
CA ASP A 660 -40.99 3.09 24.31
C ASP A 660 -39.80 3.34 25.25
#